data_AF-A0A1Q5IUD6-F1
#
_entry.id   AF-A0A1Q5IUD6-F1
#
_cell.length_a   1.000
_cell.length_b   1.000
_cell.length_c   1.000
_cell.angle_alpha   90.00
_cell.angle_beta   90.00
_cell.angle_gamma   90.00
#
_symmetry.space_group_name_H-M   'P 1'
#
loop_
_entity.id
_entity.type
_entity.pdbx_description
1 polymer ?
#
loop_
_entity_poly.entity_id
_entity_poly.type
_entity_poly.pdbx_seq_one_letter_code
_entity_poly.pdbx_strand_id
1 'polypeptide(L)'
;MRFGEDRTPPGRPGVLARRAVLGAGSIPVLQYRLTSSAHRDPLAYELLEREVSAAVALERRYGSAQFVAVLPRIVGFDLTAPEPFVLYRPPGGRPLSAWAGRLGADDPEAITGQLTLAVRLLAELDLVHRAITPDTVRWDGARVRLCEPYAALRAGEERRPFGAAPWASPEQRAGHGPADPRDDLWSVAEVAYSLLSGHPDRGEGPPADLADYRRLAALEHSGLFSPHAEERPHPAELLRLLNVPDPLAAGSGAADPLDRWRVEYDTQVARKRALTGGARSPAGPPEAPARDQRPTRTSVFRRVFGGGEETARAAVPAPAAEPVPAPPSRSRMCPHCLLPVEYDERLLVTIDAKGNRIPLDLGAERRPGHLADALRKAYHLCPHTRDGDEGHELPVPYLTNGEPLSIALVGSSSVGKTHLLAAMLGEVELGGLEPYGLKCRPLNPEAHRTYLRERVQSLQQGRQLARTGQQTFARFADGLLVSAGGATPRPVVFFDLAGEDLAQDSEVGRFLMGVDAFVFVLDPLRALRLPSLDPVREQSGLRRRDLGDEAFATVLNRIPRQRGGLVAAPAALAVNKSDLVRFEPVVDRWLGRALPARHDPAVPRAESRDAYAFLAQHASAAWLKPFDDCADCTLHFVAATGGQARGDRFPHGARPRRVLAPLLSLFAMCGLLPGAEPVGPREGIVR
;
A
#
# COMPACT_ATOMS: atom_id res chain seq x y z
N MET A 1 34.92 15.36 -1.47
CA MET A 1 34.36 14.93 -0.16
C MET A 1 35.51 14.37 0.66
N ARG A 2 35.64 14.73 1.94
CA ARG A 2 36.66 14.13 2.84
C ARG A 2 35.95 13.30 3.90
N PHE A 3 36.44 12.10 4.16
CA PHE A 3 35.86 11.14 5.09
C PHE A 3 36.76 10.98 6.31
N GLY A 4 36.15 10.93 7.48
CA GLY A 4 36.78 10.45 8.71
C GLY A 4 36.63 8.94 8.86
N GLU A 5 37.06 8.43 10.01
CA GLU A 5 36.99 7.00 10.34
C GLU A 5 35.54 6.49 10.47
N ASP A 6 35.33 5.26 10.01
CA ASP A 6 34.08 4.54 10.19
C ASP A 6 33.98 3.98 11.61
N ARG A 7 32.77 4.02 12.16
CA ARG A 7 32.42 3.41 13.45
C ARG A 7 31.06 2.74 13.35
N THR A 8 30.88 1.66 14.11
CA THR A 8 29.58 1.00 14.22
C THR A 8 28.74 1.74 15.26
N PRO A 9 27.57 2.31 14.90
CA PRO A 9 26.69 2.91 15.88
C PRO A 9 26.04 1.82 16.76
N PRO A 10 25.89 2.07 18.07
CA PRO A 10 25.23 1.12 18.98
C PRO A 10 23.78 0.88 18.55
N GLY A 11 23.32 -0.37 18.66
CA GLY A 11 21.93 -0.75 18.33
C GLY A 11 21.57 -0.70 16.84
N ARG A 12 22.55 -0.56 15.93
CA ARG A 12 22.34 -0.43 14.48
C ARG A 12 23.20 -1.41 13.67
N PRO A 13 22.90 -2.73 13.73
CA PRO A 13 23.66 -3.73 12.99
C PRO A 13 23.61 -3.46 11.48
N GLY A 14 24.73 -3.68 10.78
CA GLY A 14 24.81 -3.45 9.32
C GLY A 14 24.90 -1.98 8.89
N VAL A 15 24.94 -1.03 9.84
CA VAL A 15 25.14 0.40 9.57
C VAL A 15 26.53 0.82 10.00
N LEU A 16 27.21 1.63 9.18
CA LEU A 16 28.42 2.35 9.54
C LEU A 16 28.14 3.84 9.60
N ALA A 17 28.72 4.51 10.59
CA ALA A 17 28.67 5.95 10.73
C ALA A 17 30.06 6.55 10.57
N ARG A 18 30.18 7.70 9.91
CA ARG A 18 31.43 8.47 9.84
C ARG A 18 31.18 9.96 9.73
N ARG A 19 32.11 10.77 10.23
CA ARG A 19 32.12 12.20 9.93
C ARG A 19 32.61 12.42 8.49
N ALA A 20 32.02 13.37 7.79
CA ALA A 20 32.46 13.74 6.45
C ALA A 20 32.34 15.26 6.24
N VAL A 21 32.97 15.75 5.17
CA VAL A 21 32.95 17.15 4.77
C VAL A 21 32.50 17.27 3.31
N LEU A 22 31.42 18.04 3.07
CA LEU A 22 30.82 18.25 1.75
C LEU A 22 31.33 19.52 1.05
N GLY A 23 31.62 19.40 -0.25
CA GLY A 23 31.91 20.52 -1.15
C GLY A 23 33.17 21.33 -0.84
N ALA A 24 33.40 22.40 -1.60
CA ALA A 24 34.47 23.37 -1.34
C ALA A 24 34.21 24.21 -0.07
N GLY A 25 32.93 24.43 0.27
CA GLY A 25 32.50 25.16 1.47
C GLY A 25 32.69 24.43 2.80
N SER A 26 33.30 23.24 2.79
CA SER A 26 33.69 22.47 3.98
C SER A 26 32.56 22.23 5.00
N ILE A 27 31.36 21.87 4.53
CA ILE A 27 30.20 21.64 5.41
C ILE A 27 30.38 20.30 6.15
N PRO A 28 30.49 20.27 7.50
CA PRO A 28 30.62 19.03 8.25
C PRO A 28 29.28 18.30 8.30
N VAL A 29 29.31 16.99 8.07
CA VAL A 29 28.17 16.09 8.13
C VAL A 29 28.52 14.80 8.88
N LEU A 30 27.48 14.15 9.41
CA LEU A 30 27.54 12.79 9.91
C LEU A 30 26.81 11.89 8.91
N GLN A 31 27.52 10.95 8.30
CA GLN A 31 26.95 9.97 7.37
C GLN A 31 26.63 8.69 8.11
N TYR A 32 25.43 8.16 7.89
CA TYR A 32 25.06 6.78 8.21
C TYR A 32 24.82 6.03 6.91
N ARG A 33 25.46 4.87 6.73
CA ARG A 33 25.39 4.09 5.49
C ARG A 33 25.21 2.61 5.78
N LEU A 34 24.46 1.91 4.95
CA LEU A 34 24.43 0.45 4.97
C LEU A 34 25.75 -0.10 4.45
N THR A 35 26.24 -1.16 5.07
CA THR A 35 27.40 -1.89 4.56
C THR A 35 27.08 -2.57 3.23
N SER A 36 28.12 -2.86 2.46
CA SER A 36 28.02 -3.69 1.26
C SER A 36 27.45 -5.10 1.53
N SER A 37 27.51 -5.62 2.76
CA SER A 37 26.84 -6.86 3.14
C SER A 37 25.35 -6.66 3.51
N ALA A 38 24.98 -5.51 4.07
CA ALA A 38 23.63 -5.24 4.56
C ALA A 38 22.70 -4.59 3.52
N HIS A 39 23.21 -3.94 2.47
CA HIS A 39 22.35 -3.23 1.50
C HIS A 39 21.33 -4.10 0.75
N ARG A 40 21.57 -5.42 0.69
CA ARG A 40 20.65 -6.41 0.10
C ARG A 40 19.67 -7.01 1.10
N ASP A 41 19.91 -6.85 2.39
CA ASP A 41 18.94 -7.22 3.41
C ASP A 41 17.72 -6.29 3.30
N PRO A 42 16.53 -6.82 2.95
CA PRO A 42 15.32 -6.01 2.83
C PRO A 42 14.99 -5.25 4.11
N LEU A 43 15.22 -5.85 5.28
CA LEU A 43 14.90 -5.24 6.57
C LEU A 43 15.84 -4.08 6.87
N ALA A 44 17.15 -4.27 6.69
CA ALA A 44 18.13 -3.21 6.91
C ALA A 44 17.89 -1.99 5.99
N TYR A 45 17.53 -2.25 4.73
CA TYR A 45 17.16 -1.18 3.80
C TYR A 45 15.87 -0.48 4.20
N GLU A 46 14.82 -1.23 4.55
CA GLU A 46 13.54 -0.68 5.00
C GLU A 46 13.73 0.23 6.21
N LEU A 47 14.58 -0.15 7.17
CA LEU A 47 14.91 0.66 8.34
C LEU A 47 15.60 1.98 7.95
N LEU A 48 16.59 1.95 7.05
CA LEU A 48 17.22 3.18 6.56
C LEU A 48 16.23 4.05 5.76
N GLU A 49 15.37 3.44 4.94
CA GLU A 49 14.36 4.15 4.17
C GLU A 49 13.34 4.83 5.09
N ARG A 50 12.91 4.16 6.16
CA ARG A 50 12.05 4.73 7.22
C ARG A 50 12.73 5.89 7.93
N GLU A 51 14.00 5.74 8.29
CA GLU A 51 14.79 6.82 8.89
C GLU A 51 14.83 8.06 7.98
N VAL A 52 15.16 7.88 6.70
CA VAL A 52 15.17 8.97 5.72
C VAL A 52 13.79 9.60 5.59
N SER A 53 12.73 8.79 5.55
CA SER A 53 11.35 9.29 5.41
C SER A 53 10.93 10.13 6.62
N ALA A 54 11.23 9.68 7.84
CA ALA A 54 11.00 10.44 9.07
C ALA A 54 11.81 11.75 9.08
N ALA A 55 13.09 11.70 8.75
CA ALA A 55 13.97 12.86 8.74
C ALA A 55 13.56 13.90 7.68
N VAL A 56 13.14 13.47 6.48
CA VAL A 56 12.64 14.36 5.44
C VAL A 56 11.30 14.98 5.83
N ALA A 57 10.40 14.23 6.48
CA ALA A 57 9.14 14.76 6.98
C ALA A 57 9.36 15.88 8.01
N LEU A 58 10.29 15.68 8.96
CA LEU A 58 10.66 16.68 9.95
C LEU A 58 11.26 17.94 9.32
N GLU A 59 12.19 17.78 8.38
CA GLU A 59 12.83 18.92 7.70
C GLU A 59 11.84 19.71 6.83
N ARG A 60 10.95 19.04 6.11
CA ARG A 60 9.93 19.71 5.28
C ARG A 60 8.94 20.49 6.12
N ARG A 61 8.52 19.95 7.27
CA ARG A 61 7.53 20.58 8.14
C ARG A 61 8.13 21.70 8.99
N TYR A 62 9.30 21.47 9.57
CA TYR A 62 9.87 22.32 10.62
C TYR A 62 11.22 22.94 10.26
N GLY A 63 11.81 22.67 9.10
CA GLY A 63 13.17 23.10 8.75
C GLY A 63 13.43 24.61 8.85
N SER A 64 12.38 25.43 8.72
CA SER A 64 12.38 26.89 8.87
C SER A 64 11.85 27.38 10.24
N ALA A 65 11.32 26.49 11.09
CA ALA A 65 10.74 26.85 12.38
C ALA A 65 11.82 27.11 13.44
N GLN A 66 11.57 28.06 14.34
CA GLN A 66 12.55 28.46 15.38
C GLN A 66 12.80 27.36 16.43
N PHE A 67 11.79 26.52 16.69
CA PHE A 67 11.85 25.43 17.68
C PHE A 67 12.48 24.14 17.11
N VAL A 68 12.87 24.10 15.83
CA VAL A 68 13.45 22.90 15.18
C VAL A 68 14.78 22.44 15.80
N ALA A 69 15.39 23.25 16.66
CA ALA A 69 16.67 22.94 17.30
C ALA A 69 16.62 21.63 18.11
N VAL A 70 15.45 21.19 18.57
CA VAL A 70 15.24 19.93 19.30
C VAL A 70 15.28 18.68 18.40
N LEU A 71 15.18 18.86 17.08
CA LEU A 71 15.14 17.78 16.10
C LEU A 71 16.47 17.64 15.33
N PRO A 72 16.80 16.44 14.84
CA PRO A 72 17.94 16.24 13.93
C PRO A 72 17.71 16.97 12.60
N ARG A 73 18.80 17.45 11.99
CA ARG A 73 18.76 18.17 10.71
C ARG A 73 19.38 17.34 9.60
N ILE A 74 18.55 16.85 8.69
CA ILE A 74 19.01 16.13 7.49
C ILE A 74 19.64 17.11 6.50
N VAL A 75 20.71 16.66 5.83
CA VAL A 75 21.42 17.41 4.80
C VAL A 75 21.16 16.80 3.42
N GLY A 76 21.05 15.48 3.34
CA GLY A 76 20.76 14.76 2.10
C GLY A 76 20.85 13.25 2.28
N PHE A 77 20.53 12.50 1.23
CA PHE A 77 20.57 11.04 1.23
C PHE A 77 20.70 10.54 -0.22
N ASP A 78 21.15 9.30 -0.39
CA ASP A 78 21.00 8.55 -1.65
C ASP A 78 20.72 7.09 -1.30
N LEU A 79 19.46 6.68 -1.51
CA LEU A 79 19.01 5.30 -1.27
C LEU A 79 19.25 4.38 -2.48
N THR A 80 19.79 4.91 -3.57
CA THR A 80 20.11 4.17 -4.80
C THR A 80 21.62 3.94 -4.97
N ALA A 81 22.43 4.58 -4.12
CA ALA A 81 23.87 4.36 -4.07
C ALA A 81 24.20 2.89 -3.76
N PRO A 82 25.33 2.33 -4.25
CA PRO A 82 25.74 0.96 -3.92
C PRO A 82 25.75 0.68 -2.41
N GLU A 83 26.11 1.69 -1.62
CA GLU A 83 25.94 1.74 -0.18
C GLU A 83 24.95 2.87 0.15
N PRO A 84 23.65 2.56 0.34
CA PRO A 84 22.63 3.53 0.67
C PRO A 84 23.00 4.32 1.92
N PHE A 85 22.78 5.64 1.90
CA PHE A 85 23.17 6.50 3.01
C PHE A 85 22.23 7.67 3.27
N VAL A 86 22.31 8.20 4.49
CA VAL A 86 21.73 9.47 4.94
C VAL A 86 22.80 10.34 5.59
N LEU A 87 22.68 11.66 5.41
CA LEU A 87 23.59 12.68 5.93
C LEU A 87 22.84 13.62 6.87
N TYR A 88 23.39 13.83 8.06
CA TYR A 88 22.88 14.80 9.03
C TYR A 88 23.91 15.88 9.33
N ARG A 89 23.46 17.04 9.78
CA ARG A 89 24.33 18.00 10.47
C ARG A 89 24.78 17.37 11.80
N PRO A 90 26.07 17.42 12.16
CA PRO A 90 26.54 16.88 13.43
C PRO A 90 25.79 17.57 14.58
N PRO A 91 25.21 16.80 15.52
CA PRO A 91 24.41 17.39 16.58
C PRO A 91 25.33 18.10 17.59
N GLY A 92 24.85 19.22 18.13
CA GLY A 92 25.51 19.92 19.24
C GLY A 92 25.35 19.17 20.57
N GLY A 93 26.02 19.66 21.62
CA GLY A 93 25.92 19.11 22.97
C GLY A 93 26.56 17.73 23.17
N ARG A 94 26.46 17.22 24.40
CA ARG A 94 26.91 15.87 24.80
C ARG A 94 25.71 14.99 25.15
N PRO A 95 25.78 13.65 24.98
CA PRO A 95 24.73 12.75 25.45
C PRO A 95 24.42 12.98 26.93
N LEU A 96 23.15 12.88 27.34
CA LEU A 96 22.73 13.05 28.74
C LEU A 96 23.45 12.08 29.68
N SER A 97 23.79 10.87 29.22
CA SER A 97 24.59 9.91 29.99
C SER A 97 25.96 10.47 30.43
N ALA A 98 26.49 11.47 29.73
CA ALA A 98 27.76 12.14 30.07
C ALA A 98 27.60 13.34 31.03
N TRP A 99 26.37 13.66 31.46
CA TRP A 99 26.02 14.78 32.33
C TRP A 99 25.73 14.38 33.78
N ALA A 100 25.89 13.11 34.14
CA ALA A 100 25.70 12.63 35.51
C ALA A 100 26.43 13.51 36.54
N GLY A 101 25.70 14.03 37.53
CA GLY A 101 26.22 14.91 38.58
C GLY A 101 26.65 16.32 38.13
N ARG A 102 26.38 16.73 36.88
CA ARG A 102 26.77 18.04 36.32
C ARG A 102 25.60 18.95 35.97
N LEU A 103 24.38 18.44 36.11
CA LEU A 103 23.16 19.19 35.79
C LEU A 103 22.85 20.18 36.91
N GLY A 104 22.42 21.39 36.52
CA GLY A 104 21.88 22.39 37.42
C GLY A 104 20.52 21.98 37.99
N ALA A 105 20.05 22.73 38.98
CA ALA A 105 18.78 22.43 39.64
C ALA A 105 17.58 22.50 38.69
N ASP A 106 17.60 23.37 37.68
CA ASP A 106 16.47 23.59 36.76
C ASP A 106 16.58 22.78 35.45
N ASP A 107 17.73 22.14 35.22
CA ASP A 107 18.00 21.38 33.99
C ASP A 107 17.01 20.21 33.77
N PRO A 108 16.66 19.39 34.79
CA PRO A 108 15.73 18.28 34.58
C PRO A 108 14.34 18.73 34.06
N GLU A 109 13.83 19.86 34.56
CA GLU A 109 12.54 20.41 34.14
C GLU A 109 12.63 20.95 32.70
N ALA A 110 13.69 21.70 32.39
CA ALA A 110 13.93 22.21 31.04
C ALA A 110 14.11 21.08 30.01
N ILE A 111 14.83 20.01 30.38
CA ILE A 111 15.03 18.83 29.53
C ILE A 111 13.70 18.11 29.30
N THR A 112 12.92 17.87 30.36
CA THR A 112 11.61 17.18 30.29
C THR A 112 10.63 17.96 29.41
N GLY A 113 10.56 19.28 29.59
CA GLY A 113 9.72 20.15 28.77
C GLY A 113 10.10 20.15 27.30
N GLN A 114 11.39 20.25 26.97
CA GLN A 114 11.86 20.24 25.58
C GLN A 114 11.72 18.86 24.92
N LEU A 115 11.89 17.77 25.66
CA LEU A 115 11.63 16.42 25.17
C LEU A 115 10.14 16.21 24.88
N THR A 116 9.27 16.65 25.78
CA THR A 116 7.81 16.60 25.56
C THR A 116 7.42 17.40 24.31
N LEU A 117 8.04 18.58 24.10
CA LEU A 117 7.86 19.37 22.88
C LEU A 117 8.31 18.57 21.65
N ALA A 118 9.47 17.91 21.68
CA ALA A 118 9.94 17.09 20.57
C ALA A 118 8.95 15.96 20.24
N VAL A 119 8.38 15.29 21.25
CA VAL A 119 7.33 14.27 21.07
C VAL A 119 6.06 14.88 20.47
N ARG A 120 5.63 16.06 20.91
CA ARG A 120 4.48 16.77 20.32
C ARG A 120 4.68 17.06 18.82
N LEU A 121 5.89 17.48 18.43
CA LEU A 121 6.23 17.76 17.04
C LEU A 121 6.27 16.50 16.16
N LEU A 122 6.75 15.38 16.71
CA LEU A 122 6.74 14.07 16.07
C LEU A 122 5.31 13.53 15.91
N ALA A 123 4.49 13.63 16.97
CA ALA A 123 3.10 13.17 16.99
C ALA A 123 2.24 13.87 15.92
N GLU A 124 2.46 15.17 15.69
CA GLU A 124 1.79 15.94 14.62
C GLU A 124 2.06 15.38 13.21
N LEU A 125 3.19 14.71 13.03
CA LEU A 125 3.57 14.06 11.78
C LEU A 125 3.28 12.56 11.78
N ASP A 126 2.48 12.05 12.73
CA ASP A 126 2.25 10.62 12.93
C ASP A 126 3.55 9.83 13.11
N LEU A 127 4.57 10.39 13.79
CA LEU A 127 5.86 9.72 14.04
C LEU A 127 6.01 9.37 15.53
N VAL A 128 6.54 8.17 15.79
CA VAL A 128 6.99 7.70 17.11
C VAL A 128 8.49 7.39 17.01
N HIS A 129 9.32 8.03 17.82
CA HIS A 129 10.79 7.96 17.75
C HIS A 129 11.35 6.62 18.26
N ARG A 130 10.78 6.08 19.34
CA ARG A 130 11.07 4.76 19.94
C ARG A 130 12.46 4.55 20.52
N ALA A 131 13.34 5.54 20.42
CA ALA A 131 14.75 5.44 20.78
C ALA A 131 15.20 6.61 21.66
N ILE A 132 14.29 7.20 22.45
CA ILE A 132 14.63 8.26 23.41
C ILE A 132 15.28 7.60 24.64
N THR A 133 16.57 7.85 24.84
CA THR A 133 17.37 7.36 25.98
C THR A 133 18.41 8.41 26.37
N PRO A 134 19.07 8.29 27.54
CA PRO A 134 20.16 9.20 27.89
C PRO A 134 21.34 9.24 26.90
N ASP A 135 21.51 8.19 26.07
CA ASP A 135 22.59 8.13 25.07
C ASP A 135 22.21 8.79 23.73
N THR A 136 20.91 8.82 23.42
CA THR A 136 20.37 9.37 22.16
C THR A 136 19.80 10.78 22.32
N VAL A 137 19.70 11.27 23.55
CA VAL A 137 19.34 12.66 23.85
C VAL A 137 20.62 13.44 24.17
N ARG A 138 20.81 14.58 23.51
CA ARG A 138 21.96 15.46 23.74
C ARG A 138 21.54 16.76 24.40
N TRP A 139 22.40 17.24 25.30
CA TRP A 139 22.24 18.49 26.03
C TRP A 139 23.49 19.35 25.87
N ASP A 140 23.30 20.64 25.58
CA ASP A 140 24.38 21.63 25.45
C ASP A 140 24.42 22.65 26.61
N GLY A 141 23.63 22.44 27.66
CA GLY A 141 23.48 23.38 28.78
C GLY A 141 22.25 24.29 28.66
N ALA A 142 21.59 24.32 27.50
CA ALA A 142 20.36 25.09 27.33
C ALA A 142 19.30 24.39 26.46
N ARG A 143 19.72 23.55 25.50
CA ARG A 143 18.82 22.90 24.55
C ARG A 143 19.01 21.39 24.47
N VAL A 144 17.87 20.71 24.45
CA VAL A 144 17.77 19.30 24.10
C VAL A 144 17.89 19.15 22.59
N ARG A 145 18.53 18.07 22.15
CA ARG A 145 18.53 17.61 20.76
C ARG A 145 18.34 16.11 20.72
N LEU A 146 17.30 15.66 20.04
CA LEU A 146 17.15 14.25 19.68
C LEU A 146 18.19 13.90 18.61
N CYS A 147 18.77 12.71 18.74
CA CYS A 147 19.55 12.09 17.67
C CYS A 147 18.64 11.68 16.50
N GLU A 148 19.24 11.05 15.50
CA GLU A 148 18.57 10.63 14.28
C GLU A 148 17.39 9.66 14.52
N PRO A 149 16.30 9.73 13.72
CA PRO A 149 15.08 8.94 13.91
C PRO A 149 15.22 7.53 13.33
N TYR A 150 16.31 6.82 13.66
CA TYR A 150 16.65 5.53 13.05
C TYR A 150 15.70 4.37 13.42
N ALA A 151 14.95 4.54 14.51
CA ALA A 151 13.98 3.56 15.00
C ALA A 151 12.53 4.01 14.78
N ALA A 152 12.33 5.10 14.03
CA ALA A 152 11.02 5.72 13.93
C ALA A 152 9.99 4.79 13.26
N LEU A 153 8.78 4.81 13.81
CA LEU A 153 7.61 4.13 13.26
C LEU A 153 6.48 5.15 13.07
N ARG A 154 5.54 4.86 12.17
CA ARG A 154 4.32 5.67 12.06
C ARG A 154 3.35 5.31 13.17
N ALA A 155 2.65 6.30 13.72
CA ALA A 155 1.56 6.06 14.65
C ALA A 155 0.48 5.20 13.96
N GLY A 156 -0.05 4.21 14.68
CA GLY A 156 -1.02 3.25 14.16
C GLY A 156 -0.44 2.03 13.44
N GLU A 157 0.85 2.01 13.08
CA GLU A 157 1.50 0.80 12.55
C GLU A 157 1.73 -0.24 13.65
N GLU A 158 1.69 -1.52 13.31
CA GLU A 158 1.99 -2.59 14.27
C GLU A 158 3.39 -2.43 14.87
N ARG A 159 3.48 -2.52 16.20
CA ARG A 159 4.76 -2.46 16.91
C ARG A 159 5.61 -3.67 16.52
N ARG A 160 6.91 -3.43 16.43
CA ARG A 160 7.94 -4.48 16.41
C ARG A 160 8.76 -4.34 17.69
N PRO A 161 9.14 -5.44 18.38
CA PRO A 161 9.96 -5.37 19.59
C PRO A 161 11.20 -4.48 19.40
N PHE A 162 11.41 -3.49 20.27
CA PHE A 162 12.57 -2.60 20.19
C PHE A 162 12.84 -1.84 21.48
N GLY A 163 14.12 -1.57 21.72
CA GLY A 163 14.59 -0.86 22.89
C GLY A 163 14.67 -1.78 24.11
N ALA A 164 15.11 -1.21 25.23
CA ALA A 164 15.32 -1.94 26.48
C ALA A 164 14.68 -1.18 27.65
N ALA A 165 14.41 -1.89 28.73
CA ALA A 165 13.99 -1.27 29.98
C ALA A 165 15.14 -0.43 30.60
N PRO A 166 14.83 0.65 31.32
CA PRO A 166 13.47 1.16 31.54
C PRO A 166 12.96 2.03 30.38
N TRP A 167 13.83 2.44 29.46
CA TRP A 167 13.54 3.50 28.49
C TRP A 167 12.40 3.21 27.51
N ALA A 168 12.29 1.97 27.01
CA ALA A 168 11.22 1.59 26.09
C ALA A 168 9.95 1.18 26.85
N SER A 169 8.77 1.62 26.42
CA SER A 169 7.49 1.23 27.05
C SER A 169 7.27 -0.29 27.03
N PRO A 170 6.53 -0.87 28.00
CA PRO A 170 6.28 -2.32 28.02
C PRO A 170 5.70 -2.86 26.71
N GLU A 171 4.74 -2.16 26.13
CA GLU A 171 4.12 -2.53 24.84
C GLU A 171 5.11 -2.45 23.66
N GLN A 172 6.01 -1.46 23.65
CA GLN A 172 7.06 -1.35 22.63
C GLN A 172 8.08 -2.49 22.76
N ARG A 173 8.49 -2.84 23.98
CA ARG A 173 9.40 -3.97 24.22
C ARG A 173 8.76 -5.29 23.80
N ALA A 174 7.47 -5.48 24.09
CA ALA A 174 6.73 -6.66 23.70
C ALA A 174 6.39 -6.70 22.20
N GLY A 175 6.33 -5.54 21.53
CA GLY A 175 5.88 -5.45 20.14
C GLY A 175 4.37 -5.67 19.99
N HIS A 176 3.57 -5.32 20.99
CA HIS A 176 2.13 -5.54 20.98
C HIS A 176 1.35 -4.28 20.62
N GLY A 177 0.32 -4.44 19.79
CA GLY A 177 -0.58 -3.35 19.42
C GLY A 177 0.04 -2.34 18.44
N PRO A 178 -0.69 -1.27 18.10
CA PRO A 178 -0.23 -0.21 17.23
C PRO A 178 0.71 0.76 17.97
N ALA A 179 1.73 1.28 17.29
CA ALA A 179 2.60 2.29 17.87
C ALA A 179 1.83 3.59 18.15
N ASP A 180 2.15 4.19 19.29
CA ASP A 180 1.48 5.39 19.76
C ASP A 180 2.54 6.43 20.19
N PRO A 181 2.37 7.74 19.89
CA PRO A 181 3.30 8.77 20.38
C PRO A 181 3.50 8.78 21.90
N ARG A 182 2.55 8.22 22.66
CA ARG A 182 2.66 8.04 24.12
C ARG A 182 3.68 6.97 24.52
N ASP A 183 4.23 6.19 23.58
CA ASP A 183 5.40 5.35 23.81
C ASP A 183 6.65 6.20 24.05
N ASP A 184 6.82 7.30 23.30
CA ASP A 184 7.93 8.21 23.53
C ASP A 184 7.76 8.98 24.84
N LEU A 185 6.52 9.28 25.25
CA LEU A 185 6.24 9.93 26.53
C LEU A 185 6.64 9.07 27.74
N TRP A 186 6.50 7.75 27.65
CA TRP A 186 7.07 6.82 28.64
C TRP A 186 8.59 7.02 28.74
N SER A 187 9.29 7.05 27.60
CA SER A 187 10.74 7.27 27.60
C SER A 187 11.13 8.62 28.20
N VAL A 188 10.34 9.68 27.96
CA VAL A 188 10.55 10.99 28.58
C VAL A 188 10.37 10.92 30.10
N ALA A 189 9.37 10.19 30.59
CA ALA A 189 9.12 9.99 32.02
C ALA A 189 10.31 9.30 32.72
N GLU A 190 10.82 8.23 32.11
CA GLU A 190 11.95 7.46 32.61
C GLU A 190 13.24 8.29 32.61
N VAL A 191 13.46 9.10 31.56
CA VAL A 191 14.57 10.06 31.54
C VAL A 191 14.40 11.10 32.65
N ALA A 192 13.22 11.71 32.80
CA ALA A 192 12.96 12.70 33.84
C ALA A 192 13.19 12.13 35.26
N TYR A 193 12.71 10.91 35.50
CA TYR A 193 12.96 10.20 36.75
C TYR A 193 14.45 9.97 36.98
N SER A 194 15.16 9.36 36.02
CA SER A 194 16.59 9.08 36.15
C SER A 194 17.45 10.33 36.35
N LEU A 195 17.04 11.48 35.81
CA LEU A 195 17.73 12.76 36.01
C LEU A 195 17.57 13.30 37.44
N LEU A 196 16.46 13.01 38.11
CA LEU A 196 16.16 13.50 39.47
C LEU A 196 16.56 12.52 40.57
N SER A 197 16.35 11.23 40.38
CA SER A 197 16.76 10.17 41.31
C SER A 197 18.26 9.85 41.22
N GLY A 198 18.88 10.12 40.07
CA GLY A 198 20.25 9.74 39.77
C GLY A 198 20.42 8.25 39.41
N HIS A 199 19.32 7.48 39.29
CA HIS A 199 19.34 6.09 38.88
C HIS A 199 18.14 5.71 38.00
N PRO A 200 18.28 4.72 37.08
CA PRO A 200 17.15 4.21 36.31
C PRO A 200 16.18 3.39 37.18
N ASP A 201 14.92 3.28 36.76
CA ASP A 201 13.95 2.32 37.33
C ASP A 201 14.04 0.94 36.62
N ARG A 202 13.20 -0.01 37.03
CA ARG A 202 12.98 -1.30 36.35
C ARG A 202 12.12 -1.18 35.09
N GLY A 203 11.28 -0.15 34.98
CA GLY A 203 10.49 0.12 33.78
C GLY A 203 9.29 -0.83 33.58
N GLU A 204 8.65 -1.23 34.68
CA GLU A 204 7.45 -2.07 34.70
C GLU A 204 6.19 -1.29 35.15
N GLY A 205 6.34 -0.02 35.52
CA GLY A 205 5.27 0.85 35.99
C GLY A 205 5.85 2.09 36.68
N PRO A 206 5.06 2.78 37.51
CA PRO A 206 5.56 3.88 38.33
C PRO A 206 6.71 3.43 39.25
N PRO A 207 7.84 4.17 39.33
CA PRO A 207 8.89 3.88 40.30
C PRO A 207 8.37 3.89 41.75
N ALA A 208 8.88 2.99 42.59
CA ALA A 208 8.35 2.78 43.94
C ALA A 208 8.55 3.99 44.88
N ASP A 209 9.61 4.77 44.63
CA ASP A 209 10.00 5.98 45.36
C ASP A 209 9.58 7.27 44.61
N LEU A 210 8.75 7.18 43.57
CA LEU A 210 8.35 8.34 42.75
C LEU A 210 7.77 9.49 43.61
N ALA A 211 6.99 9.15 44.64
CA ALA A 211 6.36 10.10 45.56
C ALA A 211 7.36 10.91 46.40
N ASP A 212 8.61 10.46 46.53
CA ASP A 212 9.65 11.16 47.29
C ASP A 212 10.19 12.38 46.50
N TYR A 213 9.96 12.42 45.18
CA TYR A 213 10.41 13.49 44.31
C TYR A 213 9.28 14.48 44.01
N ARG A 214 9.15 15.52 44.85
CA ARG A 214 8.10 16.57 44.67
C ARG A 214 8.03 17.16 43.26
N ARG A 215 9.17 17.25 42.55
CA ARG A 215 9.25 17.77 41.17
C ARG A 215 8.64 16.83 40.12
N LEU A 216 8.44 15.55 40.45
CA LEU A 216 7.78 14.55 39.63
C LEU A 216 6.32 14.31 40.01
N ALA A 217 5.83 14.91 41.10
CA ALA A 217 4.46 14.70 41.58
C ALA A 217 3.41 15.01 40.49
N ALA A 218 3.62 16.05 39.67
CA ALA A 218 2.70 16.33 38.55
C ALA A 218 2.68 15.18 37.51
N LEU A 219 3.82 14.56 37.24
CA LEU A 219 3.95 13.45 36.28
C LEU A 219 3.31 12.17 36.82
N GLU A 220 3.47 11.89 38.11
CA GLU A 220 2.83 10.75 38.80
C GLU A 220 1.30 10.78 38.61
N HIS A 221 0.67 11.91 38.93
CA HIS A 221 -0.79 12.04 38.87
C HIS A 221 -1.35 12.08 37.45
N SER A 222 -0.51 12.28 36.43
CA SER A 222 -0.93 12.34 35.04
C SER A 222 -1.14 10.96 34.38
N GLY A 223 -0.70 9.88 35.03
CA GLY A 223 -0.73 8.53 34.45
C GLY A 223 0.42 8.26 33.47
N LEU A 224 1.44 9.13 33.42
CA LEU A 224 2.56 9.04 32.47
C LEU A 224 3.34 7.72 32.56
N PHE A 225 3.45 7.13 33.75
CA PHE A 225 4.09 5.84 34.01
C PHE A 225 3.12 4.65 33.90
N SER A 226 1.93 4.82 33.29
CA SER A 226 1.04 3.68 33.05
C SER A 226 1.66 2.69 32.06
N PRO A 227 1.58 1.37 32.30
CA PRO A 227 2.05 0.35 31.37
C PRO A 227 1.29 0.37 30.03
N HIS A 228 0.08 0.93 29.99
CA HIS A 228 -0.76 1.03 28.80
C HIS A 228 -0.72 2.45 28.21
N ALA A 229 -0.42 2.56 26.92
CA ALA A 229 -0.33 3.84 26.22
C ALA A 229 -1.64 4.63 26.27
N GLU A 230 -2.79 3.95 26.20
CA GLU A 230 -4.11 4.58 26.21
C GLU A 230 -4.45 5.33 27.52
N GLU A 231 -3.78 4.98 28.62
CA GLU A 231 -3.95 5.62 29.93
C GLU A 231 -2.97 6.79 30.16
N ARG A 232 -1.94 6.94 29.32
CA ARG A 232 -0.98 8.05 29.39
C ARG A 232 -1.59 9.33 28.78
N PRO A 233 -1.18 10.53 29.25
CA PRO A 233 -1.67 11.78 28.69
C PRO A 233 -1.20 11.97 27.25
N HIS A 234 -1.94 12.74 26.46
CA HIS A 234 -1.43 13.16 25.15
C HIS A 234 -0.30 14.19 25.27
N PRO A 235 0.63 14.29 24.29
CA PRO A 235 1.74 15.24 24.35
C PRO A 235 1.31 16.70 24.58
N ALA A 236 0.20 17.12 23.97
CA ALA A 236 -0.36 18.47 24.17
C ALA A 236 -0.91 18.70 25.58
N GLU A 237 -1.39 17.66 26.25
CA GLU A 237 -1.86 17.73 27.63
C GLU A 237 -0.68 17.83 28.59
N LEU A 238 0.38 17.04 28.33
CA LEU A 238 1.60 17.08 29.12
C LEU A 238 2.34 18.43 28.98
N LEU A 239 2.38 19.04 27.79
CA LEU A 239 2.92 20.40 27.62
C LEU A 239 2.18 21.42 28.48
N ARG A 240 0.84 21.34 28.52
CA ARG A 240 0.02 22.21 29.38
C ARG A 240 0.32 21.99 30.86
N LEU A 241 0.46 20.73 31.28
CA LEU A 241 0.81 20.37 32.66
C LEU A 241 2.19 20.90 33.07
N LEU A 242 3.17 20.84 32.16
CA LEU A 242 4.53 21.34 32.36
C LEU A 242 4.67 22.86 32.14
N ASN A 243 3.57 23.56 31.85
CA ASN A 243 3.57 24.98 31.52
C ASN A 243 4.54 25.35 30.37
N VAL A 244 4.71 24.44 29.40
CA VAL A 244 5.54 24.64 28.21
C VAL A 244 4.64 25.11 27.06
N PRO A 245 4.95 26.24 26.39
CA PRO A 245 4.17 26.71 25.25
C PRO A 245 4.11 25.65 24.13
N ASP A 246 2.90 25.31 23.66
CA ASP A 246 2.70 24.48 22.47
C ASP A 246 2.66 25.37 21.22
N PRO A 247 3.72 25.39 20.38
CA PRO A 247 3.74 26.20 19.17
C PRO A 247 2.70 25.73 18.13
N LEU A 248 2.16 24.52 18.26
CA LEU A 248 1.12 23.98 17.39
C LEU A 248 -0.29 24.34 17.85
N ALA A 249 -0.46 24.86 19.08
CA ALA A 249 -1.77 25.28 19.59
C ALA A 249 -2.21 26.65 19.05
N ALA A 250 -1.26 27.58 18.84
CA ALA A 250 -1.54 28.93 18.36
C ALA A 250 -1.69 29.02 16.84
N GLY A 251 -1.02 28.12 16.10
CA GLY A 251 -1.26 27.95 14.68
C GLY A 251 -2.39 26.95 14.50
N SER A 252 -3.62 27.42 14.24
CA SER A 252 -4.60 26.61 13.51
C SER A 252 -3.83 25.97 12.35
N GLY A 253 -3.60 24.65 12.40
CA GLY A 253 -2.64 23.95 11.54
C GLY A 253 -2.79 24.46 10.12
N ALA A 254 -1.69 24.89 9.49
CA ALA A 254 -1.72 25.35 8.10
C ALA A 254 -2.61 24.38 7.32
N ALA A 255 -3.75 24.87 6.82
CA ALA A 255 -4.80 24.01 6.28
C ALA A 255 -4.16 23.03 5.29
N ASP A 256 -4.44 21.73 5.42
CA ASP A 256 -3.83 20.74 4.54
C ASP A 256 -4.15 21.14 3.10
N PRO A 257 -3.14 21.45 2.26
CA PRO A 257 -3.36 21.94 0.91
C PRO A 257 -4.17 20.97 0.04
N LEU A 258 -4.29 19.71 0.47
CA LEU A 258 -5.06 18.67 -0.19
C LEU A 258 -6.54 18.66 0.18
N ASP A 259 -6.97 19.31 1.28
CA ASP A 259 -8.34 19.19 1.78
C ASP A 259 -9.40 19.64 0.78
N ARG A 260 -9.15 20.75 0.06
CA ARG A 260 -10.05 21.22 -1.01
C ARG A 260 -10.30 20.14 -2.07
N TRP A 261 -9.26 19.37 -2.40
CA TRP A 261 -9.33 18.35 -3.45
C TRP A 261 -9.91 17.03 -2.94
N ARG A 262 -9.75 16.75 -1.65
CA ARG A 262 -10.45 15.64 -0.99
C ARG A 262 -11.96 15.86 -0.98
N VAL A 263 -12.40 17.10 -0.74
CA VAL A 263 -13.82 17.49 -0.86
C VAL A 263 -14.30 17.40 -2.31
N GLU A 264 -13.49 17.84 -3.27
CA GLU A 264 -13.80 17.68 -4.71
C GLU A 264 -13.98 16.20 -5.10
N TYR A 265 -13.10 15.32 -4.64
CA TYR A 265 -13.24 13.87 -4.83
C TYR A 265 -14.59 13.36 -4.32
N ASP A 266 -14.96 13.70 -3.09
CA ASP A 266 -16.23 13.27 -2.48
C ASP A 266 -17.43 13.78 -3.30
N THR A 267 -17.33 15.02 -3.80
CA THR A 267 -18.34 15.64 -4.68
C THR A 267 -18.46 14.90 -6.01
N GLN A 268 -17.35 14.58 -6.67
CA GLN A 268 -17.36 13.85 -7.95
C GLN A 268 -17.88 12.42 -7.78
N VAL A 269 -17.53 11.73 -6.69
CA VAL A 269 -18.08 10.39 -6.40
C VAL A 269 -19.60 10.46 -6.18
N ALA A 270 -20.08 11.45 -5.41
CA ALA A 270 -21.52 11.64 -5.20
C ALA A 270 -22.26 11.92 -6.52
N ARG A 271 -21.68 12.78 -7.38
CA ARG A 271 -22.21 13.09 -8.71
C ARG A 271 -22.30 11.84 -9.60
N LYS A 272 -21.24 11.04 -9.67
CA LYS A 272 -21.23 9.80 -10.48
C LYS A 272 -22.29 8.81 -10.02
N ARG A 273 -22.41 8.61 -8.70
CA ARG A 273 -23.46 7.76 -8.10
C ARG A 273 -24.87 8.23 -8.43
N ALA A 274 -25.11 9.54 -8.47
CA ALA A 274 -26.40 10.09 -8.87
C ALA A 274 -26.70 9.81 -10.37
N LEU A 275 -25.68 9.90 -11.23
CA LEU A 275 -25.81 9.64 -12.68
C LEU A 275 -26.07 8.17 -13.00
N THR A 276 -25.48 7.24 -12.23
CA THR A 276 -25.65 5.79 -12.43
C THR A 276 -26.90 5.21 -11.74
N GLY A 277 -27.76 6.05 -11.17
CA GLY A 277 -29.04 5.62 -10.56
C GLY A 277 -28.90 5.04 -9.15
N GLY A 278 -27.76 5.24 -8.49
CA GLY A 278 -27.49 4.81 -7.11
C GLY A 278 -28.16 5.67 -6.05
N ALA A 279 -29.47 5.93 -6.16
CA ALA A 279 -30.25 6.54 -5.10
C ALA A 279 -30.76 5.46 -4.13
N ARG A 280 -29.93 5.08 -3.16
CA ARG A 280 -30.48 4.79 -1.82
C ARG A 280 -30.32 6.07 -1.02
N SER A 281 -31.44 6.70 -0.68
CA SER A 281 -31.45 7.82 0.27
C SER A 281 -30.67 7.42 1.52
N PRO A 282 -29.78 8.28 2.06
CA PRO A 282 -29.40 8.13 3.44
C PRO A 282 -30.68 8.25 4.25
N ALA A 283 -30.97 7.25 5.09
CA ALA A 283 -31.98 7.38 6.12
C ALA A 283 -31.70 8.72 6.84
N GLY A 284 -32.75 9.53 7.00
CA GLY A 284 -32.68 10.83 7.66
C GLY A 284 -32.06 10.73 9.06
N PRO A 285 -31.68 11.87 9.64
CA PRO A 285 -31.06 11.91 10.97
C PRO A 285 -31.92 11.16 12.00
N PRO A 286 -31.32 10.43 12.95
CA PRO A 286 -32.07 9.69 13.95
C PRO A 286 -32.89 10.68 14.78
N GLU A 287 -34.21 10.57 14.66
CA GLU A 287 -35.16 11.27 15.52
C GLU A 287 -34.94 10.80 16.96
N ALA A 288 -34.82 11.77 17.87
CA ALA A 288 -34.55 11.56 19.29
C ALA A 288 -35.62 10.68 19.97
N PRO A 289 -35.26 9.92 21.02
CA PRO A 289 -36.16 8.94 21.62
C PRO A 289 -37.30 9.63 22.37
N ALA A 290 -38.53 9.39 21.93
CA ALA A 290 -39.72 9.75 22.69
C ALA A 290 -39.81 8.89 23.96
N ARG A 291 -39.97 9.59 25.09
CA ARG A 291 -40.10 9.04 26.45
C ARG A 291 -41.32 8.14 26.61
N ASP A 292 -41.03 6.91 27.00
CA ASP A 292 -41.58 6.16 28.16
C ASP A 292 -43.04 6.40 28.57
N GLN A 293 -43.88 5.36 28.42
CA GLN A 293 -44.95 5.03 29.37
C GLN A 293 -45.04 3.51 29.58
N ARG A 294 -44.52 3.07 30.73
CA ARG A 294 -44.78 1.75 31.35
C ARG A 294 -46.21 1.69 31.94
N PRO A 295 -46.76 0.48 32.20
CA PRO A 295 -46.55 -0.21 33.49
C PRO A 295 -46.21 -1.71 33.33
N THR A 296 -45.06 -2.20 33.82
CA THR A 296 -44.75 -2.79 35.15
C THR A 296 -45.22 -4.22 35.44
N ARG A 297 -44.20 -5.03 35.85
CA ARG A 297 -44.17 -6.21 36.77
C ARG A 297 -44.59 -7.55 36.13
N THR A 298 -43.83 -8.65 36.21
CA THR A 298 -43.16 -9.27 37.38
C THR A 298 -42.01 -10.23 37.00
N SER A 299 -40.88 -10.06 37.69
CA SER A 299 -39.95 -11.02 38.35
C SER A 299 -39.70 -12.45 37.78
N VAL A 300 -38.45 -12.82 37.43
CA VAL A 300 -37.38 -13.43 38.29
C VAL A 300 -37.47 -14.97 38.42
N PHE A 301 -36.44 -15.65 37.91
CA PHE A 301 -35.86 -16.93 38.34
C PHE A 301 -36.78 -18.12 38.70
N ARG A 302 -36.82 -19.10 37.79
CA ARG A 302 -36.78 -20.55 38.08
C ARG A 302 -35.83 -21.17 37.05
N ARG A 303 -34.56 -21.43 37.40
CA ARG A 303 -34.02 -22.74 37.86
C ARG A 303 -34.49 -23.88 36.94
N VAL A 304 -33.59 -24.49 36.17
CA VAL A 304 -32.64 -25.52 36.64
C VAL A 304 -33.39 -26.58 37.46
N PHE A 305 -33.91 -27.59 36.78
CA PHE A 305 -33.93 -29.03 37.13
C PHE A 305 -35.00 -29.74 36.30
N GLY A 306 -34.59 -30.80 35.60
CA GLY A 306 -35.40 -32.02 35.47
C GLY A 306 -36.20 -32.21 34.19
N GLY A 307 -35.69 -33.10 33.34
CA GLY A 307 -36.42 -34.35 33.07
C GLY A 307 -37.31 -34.41 31.82
N GLY A 308 -36.84 -35.24 30.87
CA GLY A 308 -37.55 -36.12 29.94
C GLY A 308 -39.07 -35.98 29.73
N GLU A 309 -39.51 -36.02 28.48
CA GLU A 309 -39.79 -37.29 27.80
C GLU A 309 -40.09 -37.08 26.31
N GLU A 310 -39.84 -38.15 25.57
CA GLU A 310 -40.00 -38.34 24.14
C GLU A 310 -41.46 -38.19 23.69
N THR A 311 -41.66 -37.62 22.49
CA THR A 311 -42.62 -38.19 21.55
C THR A 311 -42.10 -38.02 20.13
N ALA A 312 -41.75 -39.16 19.55
CA ALA A 312 -41.42 -39.35 18.15
C ALA A 312 -42.62 -39.01 17.25
N ARG A 313 -42.40 -38.22 16.19
CA ARG A 313 -43.26 -38.22 15.01
C ARG A 313 -42.42 -38.27 13.74
N ALA A 314 -42.39 -39.50 13.21
CA ALA A 314 -42.30 -39.93 11.81
C ALA A 314 -41.79 -38.92 10.78
N ALA A 315 -40.60 -39.22 10.27
CA ALA A 315 -40.06 -38.68 9.02
C ALA A 315 -40.90 -39.13 7.83
N VAL A 316 -41.37 -38.15 7.05
CA VAL A 316 -41.92 -38.36 5.71
C VAL A 316 -40.75 -38.36 4.71
N PRO A 317 -40.63 -39.36 3.82
CA PRO A 317 -39.52 -39.43 2.87
C PRO A 317 -39.62 -38.32 1.82
N ALA A 318 -38.52 -37.61 1.60
CA ALA A 318 -38.37 -36.60 0.57
C ALA A 318 -38.48 -37.23 -0.83
N PRO A 319 -39.25 -36.65 -1.78
CA PRO A 319 -39.25 -37.10 -3.15
C PRO A 319 -37.90 -36.80 -3.80
N ALA A 320 -37.41 -37.78 -4.57
CA ALA A 320 -36.18 -37.67 -5.34
C ALA A 320 -36.24 -36.46 -6.27
N ALA A 321 -35.24 -35.57 -6.14
CA ALA A 321 -35.07 -34.44 -7.05
C ALA A 321 -34.76 -34.97 -8.45
N GLU A 322 -35.62 -34.64 -9.40
CA GLU A 322 -35.35 -34.77 -10.83
C GLU A 322 -34.07 -33.98 -11.18
N PRO A 323 -33.23 -34.48 -12.10
CA PRO A 323 -32.04 -33.78 -12.52
C PRO A 323 -32.42 -32.45 -13.17
N VAL A 324 -31.99 -31.36 -12.54
CA VAL A 324 -32.06 -30.00 -13.10
C VAL A 324 -31.35 -30.03 -14.46
N PRO A 325 -32.00 -29.63 -15.57
CA PRO A 325 -31.35 -29.57 -16.87
C PRO A 325 -30.13 -28.65 -16.81
N ALA A 326 -29.02 -29.10 -17.37
CA ALA A 326 -27.78 -28.34 -17.44
C ALA A 326 -28.04 -26.94 -18.02
N PRO A 327 -27.43 -25.88 -17.45
CA PRO A 327 -27.62 -24.53 -17.98
C PRO A 327 -27.14 -24.48 -19.45
N PRO A 328 -27.85 -23.75 -20.33
CA PRO A 328 -27.47 -23.64 -21.73
C PRO A 328 -26.05 -23.08 -21.85
N SER A 329 -25.28 -23.63 -22.80
CA SER A 329 -23.92 -23.21 -23.14
C SER A 329 -23.90 -21.73 -23.50
N ARG A 330 -23.52 -20.88 -22.54
CA ARG A 330 -23.28 -19.46 -22.81
C ARG A 330 -21.99 -19.37 -23.64
N SER A 331 -22.10 -19.01 -24.91
CA SER A 331 -20.94 -18.77 -25.77
C SER A 331 -19.98 -17.80 -25.08
N ARG A 332 -18.69 -18.14 -25.01
CA ARG A 332 -17.66 -17.28 -24.41
C ARG A 332 -17.08 -16.38 -25.48
N MET A 333 -16.70 -15.15 -25.15
CA MET A 333 -16.08 -14.27 -26.14
C MET A 333 -14.59 -14.62 -26.25
N CYS A 334 -14.07 -14.85 -27.45
CA CYS A 334 -12.63 -14.89 -27.65
C CYS A 334 -12.03 -13.51 -27.30
N PRO A 335 -11.06 -13.39 -26.38
CA PRO A 335 -10.50 -12.10 -26.03
C PRO A 335 -9.63 -11.47 -27.13
N HIS A 336 -9.29 -12.21 -28.19
CA HIS A 336 -8.54 -11.69 -29.33
C HIS A 336 -9.46 -11.09 -30.41
N CYS A 337 -10.44 -11.85 -30.92
CA CYS A 337 -11.34 -11.38 -31.99
C CYS A 337 -12.69 -10.86 -31.50
N LEU A 338 -13.03 -11.09 -30.23
CA LEU A 338 -14.34 -10.81 -29.64
C LEU A 338 -15.52 -11.39 -30.40
N LEU A 339 -15.35 -12.60 -30.91
CA LEU A 339 -16.46 -13.37 -31.43
C LEU A 339 -16.82 -14.47 -30.42
N PRO A 340 -18.11 -14.82 -30.32
CA PRO A 340 -18.55 -16.00 -29.60
C PRO A 340 -17.77 -17.25 -30.04
N VAL A 341 -17.19 -17.94 -29.06
CA VAL A 341 -16.53 -19.23 -29.20
C VAL A 341 -17.23 -20.21 -28.29
N GLU A 342 -17.67 -21.29 -28.89
CA GLU A 342 -18.13 -22.48 -28.19
C GLU A 342 -16.98 -23.47 -28.11
N TYR A 343 -16.96 -24.24 -27.03
CA TYR A 343 -15.96 -25.27 -26.83
C TYR A 343 -16.22 -26.44 -27.79
N ASP A 344 -15.27 -26.72 -28.68
CA ASP A 344 -15.25 -27.85 -29.59
C ASP A 344 -13.97 -28.67 -29.40
N GLU A 345 -14.13 -29.94 -29.02
CA GLU A 345 -13.00 -30.86 -28.81
C GLU A 345 -12.16 -31.07 -30.08
N ARG A 346 -12.72 -30.85 -31.27
CA ARG A 346 -12.02 -31.00 -32.56
C ARG A 346 -11.00 -29.91 -32.83
N LEU A 347 -11.10 -28.78 -32.13
CA LEU A 347 -10.21 -27.63 -32.26
C LEU A 347 -9.12 -27.58 -31.19
N LEU A 348 -8.98 -28.67 -30.41
CA LEU A 348 -7.97 -28.78 -29.37
C LEU A 348 -6.59 -29.04 -29.94
N VAL A 349 -5.62 -28.29 -29.42
CA VAL A 349 -4.20 -28.43 -29.73
C VAL A 349 -3.37 -28.37 -28.46
N THR A 350 -2.20 -28.99 -28.49
CA THR A 350 -1.09 -28.66 -27.61
C THR A 350 -0.05 -27.87 -28.39
N ILE A 351 0.73 -27.06 -27.69
CA ILE A 351 1.79 -26.26 -28.29
C ILE A 351 3.11 -26.86 -27.82
N ASP A 352 3.95 -27.30 -28.76
CA ASP A 352 5.26 -27.85 -28.41
C ASP A 352 6.27 -26.76 -28.03
N ALA A 353 7.46 -27.15 -27.59
CA ALA A 353 8.52 -26.22 -27.21
C ALA A 353 9.04 -25.33 -28.36
N LYS A 354 8.70 -25.65 -29.61
CA LYS A 354 9.04 -24.87 -30.82
C LYS A 354 7.88 -23.97 -31.26
N GLY A 355 6.74 -23.98 -30.56
CA GLY A 355 5.55 -23.23 -30.91
C GLY A 355 4.66 -23.90 -31.95
N ASN A 356 4.91 -25.17 -32.31
CA ASN A 356 4.06 -25.88 -33.27
C ASN A 356 2.77 -26.35 -32.59
N ARG A 357 1.66 -26.17 -33.31
CA ARG A 357 0.33 -26.62 -32.90
C ARG A 357 0.16 -28.09 -33.28
N ILE A 358 -0.03 -28.94 -32.28
CA ILE A 358 -0.23 -30.38 -32.46
C ILE A 358 -1.67 -30.69 -32.06
N PRO A 359 -2.52 -31.21 -32.98
CA PRO A 359 -3.88 -31.61 -32.64
C PRO A 359 -3.90 -32.58 -31.46
N LEU A 360 -4.78 -32.32 -30.49
CA LEU A 360 -4.93 -33.12 -29.29
C LEU A 360 -6.20 -33.98 -29.41
N ASP A 361 -6.01 -35.28 -29.58
CA ASP A 361 -7.11 -36.25 -29.54
C ASP A 361 -7.26 -36.83 -28.12
N LEU A 362 -8.43 -36.63 -27.53
CA LEU A 362 -8.78 -37.13 -26.19
C LEU A 362 -9.64 -38.40 -26.23
N GLY A 363 -10.06 -38.87 -27.41
CA GLY A 363 -11.03 -39.95 -27.58
C GLY A 363 -10.60 -41.30 -26.99
N ALA A 364 -9.29 -41.52 -26.81
CA ALA A 364 -8.73 -42.74 -26.21
C ALA A 364 -8.49 -42.67 -24.70
N GLU A 365 -8.52 -41.47 -24.09
CA GLU A 365 -8.21 -41.29 -22.66
C GLU A 365 -9.47 -41.42 -21.80
N ARG A 366 -9.49 -42.39 -20.89
CA ARG A 366 -10.66 -42.70 -20.06
C ARG A 366 -10.47 -42.34 -18.59
N ARG A 367 -9.26 -41.95 -18.17
CA ARG A 367 -8.98 -41.60 -16.76
C ARG A 367 -9.34 -40.13 -16.51
N PRO A 368 -10.30 -39.82 -15.60
CA PRO A 368 -10.75 -38.45 -15.38
C PRO A 368 -9.63 -37.47 -15.00
N GLY A 369 -8.65 -37.93 -14.21
CA GLY A 369 -7.51 -37.10 -13.81
C GLY A 369 -6.56 -36.77 -14.96
N HIS A 370 -6.34 -37.70 -15.89
CA HIS A 370 -5.50 -37.47 -17.06
C HIS A 370 -6.20 -36.54 -18.05
N LEU A 371 -7.50 -36.74 -18.27
CA LEU A 371 -8.31 -35.86 -19.12
C LEU A 371 -8.29 -34.42 -18.59
N ALA A 372 -8.50 -34.23 -17.28
CA ALA A 372 -8.44 -32.93 -16.65
C ALA A 372 -7.05 -32.27 -16.75
N ASP A 373 -5.96 -33.03 -16.62
CA ASP A 373 -4.61 -32.51 -16.79
C ASP A 373 -4.29 -32.14 -18.25
N ALA A 374 -4.71 -32.97 -19.20
CA ALA A 374 -4.55 -32.72 -20.64
C ALA A 374 -5.31 -31.46 -21.06
N LEU A 375 -6.59 -31.34 -20.67
CA LEU A 375 -7.40 -30.15 -20.95
C LEU A 375 -6.81 -28.89 -20.33
N ARG A 376 -6.23 -28.96 -19.12
CA ARG A 376 -5.59 -27.81 -18.47
C ARG A 376 -4.36 -27.28 -19.23
N LYS A 377 -3.68 -28.14 -19.98
CA LYS A 377 -2.50 -27.78 -20.80
C LYS A 377 -2.87 -27.43 -22.24
N ALA A 378 -4.04 -27.87 -22.69
CA ALA A 378 -4.50 -27.68 -24.05
C ALA A 378 -4.93 -26.23 -24.34
N TYR A 379 -4.87 -25.89 -25.62
CA TYR A 379 -5.45 -24.70 -26.20
C TYR A 379 -6.57 -25.10 -27.14
N HIS A 380 -7.57 -24.26 -27.24
CA HIS A 380 -8.62 -24.33 -28.24
C HIS A 380 -8.35 -23.24 -29.28
N LEU A 381 -8.23 -23.62 -30.54
CA LEU A 381 -8.06 -22.65 -31.62
C LEU A 381 -9.38 -21.92 -31.87
N CYS A 382 -9.34 -20.60 -31.95
CA CYS A 382 -10.54 -19.84 -32.29
C CYS A 382 -10.97 -20.18 -33.73
N PRO A 383 -12.23 -20.58 -33.96
CA PRO A 383 -12.73 -20.91 -35.30
C PRO A 383 -12.79 -19.69 -36.23
N HIS A 384 -12.66 -18.48 -35.68
CA HIS A 384 -12.74 -17.22 -36.43
C HIS A 384 -11.38 -16.69 -36.88
N THR A 385 -10.30 -17.44 -36.66
CA THR A 385 -8.96 -17.06 -37.15
C THR A 385 -8.91 -17.20 -38.68
N ARG A 386 -8.41 -16.19 -39.40
CA ARG A 386 -8.20 -16.26 -40.86
C ARG A 386 -6.83 -16.88 -41.19
N ASP A 387 -6.75 -17.54 -42.35
CA ASP A 387 -5.49 -18.09 -42.85
C ASP A 387 -4.44 -16.98 -43.04
N GLY A 388 -3.32 -17.07 -42.31
CA GLY A 388 -2.21 -16.12 -42.34
C GLY A 388 -1.98 -15.32 -41.04
N ASP A 389 -2.95 -15.32 -40.11
CA ASP A 389 -2.80 -14.70 -38.79
C ASP A 389 -2.15 -15.66 -37.77
N GLU A 390 -1.50 -15.11 -36.73
CA GLU A 390 -1.16 -15.90 -35.54
C GLU A 390 -2.46 -16.43 -34.91
N GLY A 391 -2.71 -17.73 -35.07
CA GLY A 391 -3.91 -18.41 -34.55
C GLY A 391 -4.28 -18.00 -33.13
N HIS A 392 -5.53 -17.58 -32.91
CA HIS A 392 -5.98 -17.22 -31.56
C HIS A 392 -6.09 -18.48 -30.70
N GLU A 393 -5.16 -18.61 -29.76
CA GLU A 393 -5.04 -19.75 -28.87
C GLU A 393 -5.70 -19.45 -27.52
N LEU A 394 -6.81 -20.13 -27.24
CA LEU A 394 -7.54 -19.95 -25.98
C LEU A 394 -7.21 -21.10 -25.04
N PRO A 395 -6.60 -20.86 -23.86
CA PRO A 395 -6.47 -21.90 -22.85
C PRO A 395 -7.83 -22.54 -22.57
N VAL A 396 -7.96 -23.86 -22.67
CA VAL A 396 -9.27 -24.52 -22.52
C VAL A 396 -10.01 -24.14 -21.22
N PRO A 397 -9.33 -23.98 -20.06
CA PRO A 397 -10.00 -23.51 -18.84
C PRO A 397 -10.69 -22.15 -18.98
N TYR A 398 -10.30 -21.30 -19.94
CA TYR A 398 -11.01 -20.06 -20.26
C TYR A 398 -12.45 -20.33 -20.75
N LEU A 399 -12.65 -21.40 -21.51
CA LEU A 399 -13.94 -21.77 -22.10
C LEU A 399 -14.80 -22.62 -21.14
N THR A 400 -14.16 -23.44 -20.30
CA THR A 400 -14.85 -24.47 -19.50
C THR A 400 -15.12 -24.07 -18.05
N ASN A 401 -14.57 -22.95 -17.56
CA ASN A 401 -14.81 -22.45 -16.20
C ASN A 401 -15.86 -21.32 -16.15
N GLY A 402 -15.92 -20.60 -15.02
CA GLY A 402 -16.83 -19.47 -14.81
C GLY A 402 -16.68 -18.36 -15.87
N GLU A 403 -17.55 -17.35 -15.82
CA GLU A 403 -17.49 -16.24 -16.78
C GLU A 403 -16.15 -15.52 -16.73
N PRO A 404 -15.38 -15.42 -17.83
CA PRO A 404 -14.07 -14.77 -17.79
C PRO A 404 -14.12 -13.32 -17.31
N LEU A 405 -13.00 -12.85 -16.77
CA LEU A 405 -12.74 -11.45 -16.48
C LEU A 405 -11.48 -11.01 -17.24
N SER A 406 -11.65 -10.13 -18.21
CA SER A 406 -10.55 -9.59 -19.01
C SER A 406 -10.11 -8.23 -18.49
N ILE A 407 -8.85 -8.13 -18.06
CA ILE A 407 -8.26 -6.91 -17.50
C ILE A 407 -7.18 -6.37 -18.43
N ALA A 408 -7.32 -5.12 -18.88
CA ALA A 408 -6.32 -4.46 -19.73
C ALA A 408 -5.52 -3.39 -18.98
N LEU A 409 -4.20 -3.42 -19.12
CA LEU A 409 -3.30 -2.38 -18.62
C LEU A 409 -3.10 -1.31 -19.71
N VAL A 410 -3.40 -0.05 -19.37
CA VAL A 410 -3.42 1.08 -20.31
C VAL A 410 -2.42 2.16 -19.90
N GLY A 411 -1.68 2.69 -20.86
CA GLY A 411 -0.76 3.81 -20.67
C GLY A 411 0.31 3.84 -21.77
N SER A 412 1.06 4.93 -21.87
CA SER A 412 2.10 5.09 -22.91
C SER A 412 3.20 4.02 -22.79
N SER A 413 4.08 3.95 -23.80
CA SER A 413 5.33 3.20 -23.65
C SER A 413 6.10 3.77 -22.45
N SER A 414 6.92 2.96 -21.77
CA SER A 414 7.77 3.34 -20.62
C SER A 414 7.10 3.70 -19.29
N VAL A 415 5.76 3.73 -19.17
CA VAL A 415 5.07 3.99 -17.88
C VAL A 415 5.24 2.86 -16.86
N GLY A 416 5.71 1.69 -17.30
CA GLY A 416 6.05 0.56 -16.44
C GLY A 416 4.97 -0.52 -16.31
N LYS A 417 4.03 -0.63 -17.27
CA LYS A 417 2.95 -1.64 -17.28
C LYS A 417 3.47 -3.07 -17.10
N THR A 418 4.45 -3.48 -17.90
CA THR A 418 5.05 -4.82 -17.81
C THR A 418 5.74 -5.08 -16.47
N HIS A 419 6.38 -4.07 -15.87
CA HIS A 419 6.97 -4.20 -14.53
C HIS A 419 5.88 -4.32 -13.47
N LEU A 420 4.81 -3.53 -13.58
CA LEU A 420 3.67 -3.57 -12.66
C LEU A 420 2.96 -4.93 -12.72
N LEU A 421 2.69 -5.46 -13.90
CA LEU A 421 2.06 -6.78 -14.05
C LEU A 421 2.96 -7.91 -13.54
N ALA A 422 4.26 -7.89 -13.86
CA ALA A 422 5.19 -8.88 -13.33
C ALA A 422 5.28 -8.83 -11.79
N ALA A 423 5.26 -7.63 -11.21
CA ALA A 423 5.22 -7.45 -9.77
C ALA A 423 3.89 -7.94 -9.16
N MET A 424 2.74 -7.64 -9.78
CA MET A 424 1.43 -8.14 -9.35
C MET A 424 1.42 -9.66 -9.32
N LEU A 425 1.81 -10.32 -10.41
CA LEU A 425 1.80 -11.78 -10.50
C LEU A 425 2.84 -12.42 -9.56
N GLY A 426 3.99 -11.77 -9.35
CA GLY A 426 4.96 -12.19 -8.33
C GLY A 426 4.36 -12.20 -6.93
N GLU A 427 3.63 -11.16 -6.54
CA GLU A 427 2.95 -11.11 -5.23
C GLU A 427 1.78 -12.12 -5.14
N VAL A 428 1.10 -12.41 -6.25
CA VAL A 428 0.08 -13.48 -6.29
C VAL A 428 0.71 -14.85 -6.04
N GLU A 429 1.84 -15.17 -6.66
CA GLU A 429 2.57 -16.43 -6.44
C GLU A 429 3.11 -16.57 -5.01
N LEU A 430 3.39 -15.46 -4.33
CA LEU A 430 3.76 -15.43 -2.92
C LEU A 430 2.55 -15.54 -1.97
N GLY A 431 1.34 -15.79 -2.50
CA GLY A 431 0.13 -15.96 -1.69
C GLY A 431 -0.51 -14.64 -1.25
N GLY A 432 -0.16 -13.50 -1.85
CA GLY A 432 -0.64 -12.16 -1.44
C GLY A 432 -2.17 -11.96 -1.52
N LEU A 433 -2.89 -12.85 -2.19
CA LEU A 433 -4.36 -12.85 -2.27
C LEU A 433 -5.03 -13.81 -1.26
N GLU A 434 -4.28 -14.72 -0.63
CA GLU A 434 -4.83 -15.70 0.32
C GLU A 434 -5.49 -15.06 1.57
N PRO A 435 -4.95 -13.97 2.16
CA PRO A 435 -5.60 -13.29 3.29
C PRO A 435 -7.03 -12.81 2.98
N TYR A 436 -7.33 -12.60 1.71
CA TYR A 436 -8.65 -12.17 1.22
C TYR A 436 -9.58 -13.34 0.86
N GLY A 437 -9.17 -14.58 1.15
CA GLY A 437 -9.95 -15.79 0.86
C GLY A 437 -9.90 -16.23 -0.61
N LEU A 438 -8.97 -15.69 -1.39
CA LEU A 438 -8.81 -16.00 -2.81
C LEU A 438 -7.70 -17.02 -3.03
N LYS A 439 -8.00 -18.05 -3.83
CA LYS A 439 -7.00 -19.01 -4.33
C LYS A 439 -6.81 -18.81 -5.82
N CYS A 440 -5.55 -18.66 -6.23
CA CYS A 440 -5.15 -18.50 -7.61
C CYS A 440 -4.43 -19.75 -8.11
N ARG A 441 -4.75 -20.17 -9.33
CA ARG A 441 -4.02 -21.23 -10.05
C ARG A 441 -3.71 -20.72 -11.46
N PRO A 442 -2.65 -21.21 -12.11
CA PRO A 442 -2.40 -20.88 -13.51
C PRO A 442 -3.58 -21.27 -14.41
N LEU A 443 -3.98 -20.38 -15.33
CA LEU A 443 -4.97 -20.70 -16.35
C LEU A 443 -4.43 -21.73 -17.34
N ASN A 444 -3.17 -21.58 -17.74
CA ASN A 444 -2.37 -22.60 -18.44
C ASN A 444 -1.01 -22.74 -17.72
N PRO A 445 -0.64 -23.92 -17.20
CA PRO A 445 0.58 -24.10 -16.43
C PRO A 445 1.88 -23.79 -17.18
N GLU A 446 1.93 -23.98 -18.49
CA GLU A 446 3.15 -23.81 -19.30
C GLU A 446 3.38 -22.36 -19.70
N ALA A 447 2.33 -21.67 -20.16
CA ALA A 447 2.38 -20.24 -20.44
C ALA A 447 2.74 -19.44 -19.19
N HIS A 448 2.08 -19.75 -18.07
CA HIS A 448 2.35 -19.11 -16.79
C HIS A 448 3.79 -19.35 -16.31
N ARG A 449 4.29 -20.59 -16.38
CA ARG A 449 5.69 -20.89 -16.01
C ARG A 449 6.69 -20.11 -16.87
N THR A 450 6.41 -19.97 -18.16
CA THR A 450 7.24 -19.17 -19.08
C THR A 450 7.24 -17.70 -18.65
N TYR A 451 6.07 -17.14 -18.36
CA TYR A 451 5.94 -15.77 -17.85
C TYR A 451 6.70 -15.56 -16.54
N LEU A 452 6.54 -16.47 -15.57
CA LEU A 452 7.26 -16.42 -14.30
C LEU A 452 8.77 -16.41 -14.51
N ARG A 453 9.29 -17.32 -15.35
CA ARG A 453 10.73 -17.41 -15.63
C ARG A 453 11.27 -16.17 -16.32
N GLU A 454 10.58 -15.67 -17.34
CA GLU A 454 11.09 -14.58 -18.19
C GLU A 454 10.91 -13.22 -17.55
N ARG A 455 9.81 -13.00 -16.82
CA ARG A 455 9.40 -11.68 -16.32
C ARG A 455 9.53 -11.59 -14.81
N VAL A 456 8.87 -12.48 -14.06
CA VAL A 456 8.82 -12.39 -12.59
C VAL A 456 10.20 -12.66 -11.97
N GLN A 457 10.83 -13.78 -12.32
CA GLN A 457 12.14 -14.16 -11.80
C GLN A 457 13.24 -13.19 -12.23
N SER A 458 13.21 -12.72 -13.48
CA SER A 458 14.12 -11.66 -13.95
C SER A 458 14.01 -10.40 -13.10
N LEU A 459 12.79 -9.96 -12.79
CA LEU A 459 12.54 -8.77 -11.97
C LEU A 459 12.97 -9.00 -10.50
N GLN A 460 12.67 -10.15 -9.92
CA GLN A 460 13.09 -10.54 -8.57
C GLN A 460 14.62 -10.61 -8.43
N GLN A 461 15.32 -11.02 -9.49
CA GLN A 461 16.79 -10.97 -9.57
C GLN A 461 17.34 -9.54 -9.76
N GLY A 462 16.48 -8.53 -9.74
CA GLY A 462 16.84 -7.13 -9.89
C GLY A 462 17.20 -6.76 -11.32
N ARG A 463 16.81 -7.52 -12.35
CA ARG A 463 17.01 -7.12 -13.76
C ARG A 463 15.86 -6.22 -14.21
N GLN A 464 16.20 -5.19 -14.98
CA GLN A 464 15.21 -4.37 -15.66
C GLN A 464 14.58 -5.19 -16.80
N LEU A 465 13.26 -5.20 -16.88
CA LEU A 465 12.58 -5.90 -17.96
C LEU A 465 12.71 -5.11 -19.26
N ALA A 466 13.08 -5.81 -20.34
CA ALA A 466 13.11 -5.24 -21.67
C ALA A 466 11.74 -4.63 -22.03
N ARG A 467 11.78 -3.50 -22.76
CA ARG A 467 10.55 -2.90 -23.30
C ARG A 467 9.85 -3.91 -24.18
N THR A 468 8.53 -3.99 -24.07
CA THR A 468 7.69 -4.76 -24.99
C THR A 468 7.93 -4.22 -26.41
N GLY A 469 8.46 -5.07 -27.31
CA GLY A 469 8.70 -4.71 -28.71
C GLY A 469 7.39 -4.53 -29.49
N GLN A 470 7.44 -3.75 -30.57
CA GLN A 470 6.32 -3.30 -31.40
C GLN A 470 5.72 -4.40 -32.30
N GLN A 471 5.19 -5.50 -31.77
CA GLN A 471 4.64 -6.55 -32.65
C GLN A 471 3.14 -6.81 -32.58
N THR A 472 2.38 -6.30 -31.60
CA THR A 472 0.90 -6.33 -31.61
C THR A 472 0.29 -5.29 -30.67
N PHE A 473 -0.88 -4.73 -31.03
CA PHE A 473 -1.60 -3.70 -30.27
C PHE A 473 -1.98 -4.16 -28.84
N ALA A 474 -2.47 -5.39 -28.70
CA ALA A 474 -2.85 -6.01 -27.43
C ALA A 474 -2.14 -7.35 -27.29
N ARG A 475 -1.28 -7.46 -26.28
CA ARG A 475 -0.55 -8.70 -26.00
C ARG A 475 -1.18 -9.42 -24.83
N PHE A 476 -1.63 -10.66 -25.04
CA PHE A 476 -1.93 -11.57 -23.93
C PHE A 476 -0.66 -11.77 -23.11
N ALA A 477 -0.73 -11.39 -21.83
CA ALA A 477 0.42 -11.45 -20.95
C ALA A 477 0.43 -12.74 -20.14
N ASP A 478 -0.66 -13.01 -19.40
CA ASP A 478 -0.83 -14.20 -18.58
C ASP A 478 -2.31 -14.36 -18.14
N GLY A 479 -2.66 -15.50 -17.55
CA GLY A 479 -3.99 -15.76 -17.02
C GLY A 479 -4.01 -16.64 -15.77
N LEU A 480 -4.98 -16.40 -14.90
CA LEU A 480 -5.20 -17.11 -13.65
C LEU A 480 -6.62 -17.68 -13.58
N LEU A 481 -6.80 -18.81 -12.91
CA LEU A 481 -8.06 -19.30 -12.38
C LEU A 481 -8.18 -18.85 -10.93
N VAL A 482 -9.09 -17.91 -10.68
CA VAL A 482 -9.32 -17.34 -9.35
C VAL A 482 -10.57 -17.96 -8.74
N SER A 483 -10.48 -18.39 -7.49
CA SER A 483 -11.61 -19.00 -6.77
C SER A 483 -11.72 -18.44 -5.36
N ALA A 484 -12.95 -18.28 -4.90
CA ALA A 484 -13.32 -17.80 -3.58
C ALA A 484 -14.11 -18.90 -2.86
N GLY A 485 -13.65 -19.39 -1.72
CA GLY A 485 -14.46 -20.23 -0.81
C GLY A 485 -15.29 -21.36 -1.44
N GLY A 486 -14.69 -22.21 -2.29
CA GLY A 486 -15.39 -23.35 -2.93
C GLY A 486 -16.28 -22.98 -4.12
N ALA A 487 -16.41 -21.70 -4.47
CA ALA A 487 -17.09 -21.26 -5.69
C ALA A 487 -16.37 -21.75 -6.96
N THR A 488 -17.13 -21.84 -8.06
CA THR A 488 -16.60 -22.17 -9.38
C THR A 488 -15.45 -21.20 -9.73
N PRO A 489 -14.26 -21.71 -10.09
CA PRO A 489 -13.14 -20.87 -10.49
C PRO A 489 -13.52 -20.00 -11.68
N ARG A 490 -13.08 -18.73 -11.65
CA ARG A 490 -13.29 -17.74 -12.70
C ARG A 490 -11.96 -17.49 -13.42
N PRO A 491 -11.91 -17.60 -14.76
CA PRO A 491 -10.75 -17.17 -15.54
C PRO A 491 -10.55 -15.66 -15.41
N VAL A 492 -9.33 -15.23 -15.10
CA VAL A 492 -8.89 -13.83 -15.13
C VAL A 492 -7.72 -13.74 -16.09
N VAL A 493 -7.84 -12.91 -17.13
CA VAL A 493 -6.82 -12.78 -18.18
C VAL A 493 -6.31 -11.34 -18.25
N PHE A 494 -4.99 -11.19 -18.41
CA PHE A 494 -4.32 -9.89 -18.41
C PHE A 494 -3.78 -9.53 -19.78
N PHE A 495 -4.06 -8.30 -20.22
CA PHE A 495 -3.56 -7.74 -21.48
C PHE A 495 -2.68 -6.52 -21.24
N ASP A 496 -1.54 -6.46 -21.91
CA ASP A 496 -0.67 -5.28 -21.96
C ASP A 496 -0.96 -4.51 -23.27
N LEU A 497 -1.54 -3.30 -23.16
CA LEU A 497 -1.88 -2.48 -24.34
C LEU A 497 -0.75 -1.52 -24.69
N ALA A 498 -0.27 -1.58 -25.94
CA ALA A 498 0.70 -0.63 -26.46
C ALA A 498 0.02 0.72 -26.73
N GLY A 499 0.37 1.74 -25.93
CA GLY A 499 -0.27 3.05 -26.00
C GLY A 499 -0.05 3.83 -27.31
N GLU A 500 1.01 3.51 -28.05
CA GLU A 500 1.40 4.19 -29.30
C GLU A 500 0.65 3.63 -30.53
N ASP A 501 0.18 2.38 -30.46
CA ASP A 501 -0.51 1.69 -31.57
C ASP A 501 -2.04 1.89 -31.56
N LEU A 502 -2.56 2.55 -30.53
CA LEU A 502 -4.00 2.80 -30.34
C LEU A 502 -4.61 3.73 -31.39
N ALA A 503 -3.82 4.58 -32.06
CA ALA A 503 -4.35 5.65 -32.90
C ALA A 503 -4.85 5.21 -34.28
N GLN A 504 -4.44 4.05 -34.79
CA GLN A 504 -4.54 3.76 -36.23
C GLN A 504 -5.50 2.61 -36.64
N ASP A 505 -6.03 1.81 -35.71
CA ASP A 505 -6.70 0.56 -36.11
C ASP A 505 -8.18 0.41 -35.70
N SER A 506 -8.97 -0.17 -36.60
CA SER A 506 -10.40 -0.48 -36.40
C SER A 506 -10.61 -1.75 -35.57
N GLU A 507 -9.63 -2.66 -35.56
CA GLU A 507 -9.62 -3.89 -34.76
C GLU A 507 -9.47 -3.62 -33.25
N VAL A 508 -8.78 -2.53 -32.90
CA VAL A 508 -8.62 -2.01 -31.53
C VAL A 508 -9.97 -1.68 -30.90
N GLY A 509 -10.85 -1.03 -31.67
CA GLY A 509 -12.19 -0.66 -31.20
C GLY A 509 -13.03 -1.88 -30.85
N ARG A 510 -12.90 -2.96 -31.65
CA ARG A 510 -13.52 -4.25 -31.33
C ARG A 510 -12.95 -4.74 -30.01
N PHE A 511 -11.66 -5.05 -29.91
CA PHE A 511 -11.01 -5.57 -28.70
C PHE A 511 -11.42 -4.83 -27.40
N LEU A 512 -11.44 -3.49 -27.41
CA LEU A 512 -11.79 -2.69 -26.23
C LEU A 512 -13.23 -2.90 -25.73
N MET A 513 -14.18 -3.31 -26.60
CA MET A 513 -15.54 -3.66 -26.20
C MET A 513 -15.63 -4.97 -25.41
N GLY A 514 -14.62 -5.84 -25.50
CA GLY A 514 -14.57 -7.13 -24.83
C GLY A 514 -13.76 -7.15 -23.54
N VAL A 515 -13.14 -6.04 -23.19
CA VAL A 515 -12.43 -5.86 -21.93
C VAL A 515 -13.43 -5.54 -20.83
N ASP A 516 -13.37 -6.28 -19.72
CA ASP A 516 -14.31 -6.14 -18.62
C ASP A 516 -13.85 -5.09 -17.60
N ALA A 517 -12.54 -4.86 -17.45
CA ALA A 517 -11.97 -3.89 -16.53
C ALA A 517 -10.62 -3.32 -16.98
N PHE A 518 -10.26 -2.14 -16.48
CA PHE A 518 -9.06 -1.42 -16.88
C PHE A 518 -8.15 -1.06 -15.70
N VAL A 519 -6.83 -1.19 -15.90
CA VAL A 519 -5.82 -0.58 -15.04
C VAL A 519 -5.08 0.50 -15.82
N PHE A 520 -5.38 1.76 -15.57
CA PHE A 520 -4.67 2.89 -16.13
C PHE A 520 -3.39 3.14 -15.34
N VAL A 521 -2.24 3.22 -16.02
CA VAL A 521 -0.93 3.33 -15.39
C VAL A 521 -0.36 4.72 -15.65
N LEU A 522 -0.24 5.53 -14.59
CA LEU A 522 0.27 6.89 -14.64
C LEU A 522 1.75 6.93 -14.23
N ASP A 523 2.56 7.68 -14.97
CA ASP A 523 3.99 7.91 -14.65
C ASP A 523 4.22 9.31 -14.06
N PRO A 524 4.64 9.42 -12.78
CA PRO A 524 4.94 10.69 -12.11
C PRO A 524 5.93 11.59 -12.86
N LEU A 525 6.89 11.00 -13.58
CA LEU A 525 7.88 11.77 -14.34
C LEU A 525 7.23 12.54 -15.50
N ARG A 526 6.10 12.06 -16.03
CA ARG A 526 5.33 12.72 -17.09
C ARG A 526 4.20 13.59 -16.55
N ALA A 527 3.58 13.17 -15.45
CA ALA A 527 2.34 13.78 -14.95
C ALA A 527 2.54 14.93 -13.95
N LEU A 528 3.47 14.78 -12.99
CA LEU A 528 3.53 15.68 -11.83
C LEU A 528 4.37 16.93 -12.08
N ARG A 529 4.01 18.05 -11.48
CA ARG A 529 4.72 19.33 -11.53
C ARG A 529 5.53 19.55 -10.25
N LEU A 530 6.29 18.52 -9.85
CA LEU A 530 7.17 18.57 -8.69
C LEU A 530 8.62 18.84 -9.13
N PRO A 531 9.29 19.89 -8.60
CA PRO A 531 10.69 20.20 -8.91
C PRO A 531 11.66 19.08 -8.50
N SER A 532 11.33 18.32 -7.45
CA SER A 532 12.13 17.17 -6.99
C SER A 532 12.31 16.07 -8.04
N LEU A 533 11.46 16.05 -9.08
CA LEU A 533 11.52 15.07 -10.16
C LEU A 533 12.36 15.55 -11.36
N ASP A 534 12.73 16.83 -11.42
CA ASP A 534 13.44 17.41 -12.58
C ASP A 534 14.80 16.74 -12.85
N PRO A 535 15.66 16.45 -11.85
CA PRO A 535 16.92 15.75 -12.10
C PRO A 535 16.72 14.36 -12.71
N VAL A 536 15.69 13.63 -12.28
CA VAL A 536 15.37 12.30 -12.80
C VAL A 536 14.81 12.37 -14.22
N ARG A 537 14.01 13.41 -14.53
CA ARG A 537 13.52 13.68 -15.89
C ARG A 537 14.65 13.97 -16.85
N GLU A 538 15.58 14.83 -16.45
CA GLU A 538 16.77 15.19 -17.24
C GLU A 538 17.62 13.96 -17.53
N GLN A 539 17.92 13.16 -16.49
CA GLN A 539 18.67 11.91 -16.65
C GLN A 539 17.97 10.90 -17.56
N SER A 540 16.64 10.83 -17.51
CA SER A 540 15.84 9.88 -18.29
C SER A 540 15.47 10.40 -19.68
N GLY A 541 15.79 11.65 -20.03
CA GLY A 541 15.34 12.31 -21.26
C GLY A 541 13.81 12.45 -21.35
N LEU A 542 13.10 12.43 -20.23
CA LEU A 542 11.64 12.50 -20.20
C LEU A 542 11.15 13.94 -20.09
N ARG A 543 10.02 14.22 -20.74
CA ARG A 543 9.32 15.50 -20.67
C ARG A 543 7.95 15.34 -20.03
N ARG A 544 7.52 16.38 -19.31
CA ARG A 544 6.16 16.48 -18.77
C ARG A 544 5.15 16.52 -19.92
N ARG A 545 3.94 16.00 -19.68
CA ARG A 545 2.82 16.03 -20.63
C ARG A 545 1.61 16.64 -19.93
N ASP A 546 1.30 17.90 -20.25
CA ASP A 546 0.16 18.60 -19.65
C ASP A 546 -1.20 18.15 -20.23
N LEU A 547 -1.21 17.54 -21.42
CA LEU A 547 -2.42 17.02 -22.06
C LEU A 547 -2.81 15.60 -21.59
N GLY A 548 -2.12 15.05 -20.59
CA GLY A 548 -2.36 13.70 -20.10
C GLY A 548 -1.64 12.62 -20.91
N ASP A 549 -2.12 11.38 -20.79
CA ASP A 549 -1.69 10.25 -21.60
C ASP A 549 -2.67 10.02 -22.77
N GLU A 550 -2.15 10.06 -24.00
CA GLU A 550 -2.92 9.83 -25.22
C GLU A 550 -3.59 8.45 -25.24
N ALA A 551 -2.96 7.45 -24.60
CA ALA A 551 -3.53 6.12 -24.49
C ALA A 551 -4.83 6.12 -23.66
N PHE A 552 -4.92 6.99 -22.64
CA PHE A 552 -6.12 7.08 -21.80
C PHE A 552 -7.30 7.60 -22.61
N ALA A 553 -7.11 8.72 -23.30
CA ALA A 553 -8.16 9.33 -24.12
C ALA A 553 -8.60 8.38 -25.25
N THR A 554 -7.65 7.68 -25.89
CA THR A 554 -7.97 6.78 -27.00
C THR A 554 -8.82 5.60 -26.55
N VAL A 555 -8.52 5.01 -25.39
CA VAL A 555 -9.35 3.92 -24.82
C VAL A 555 -10.73 4.45 -24.39
N LEU A 556 -10.77 5.52 -23.60
CA LEU A 556 -12.03 6.06 -23.04
C LEU A 556 -13.01 6.61 -24.09
N ASN A 557 -12.50 7.04 -25.26
CA ASN A 557 -13.35 7.50 -26.36
C ASN A 557 -13.96 6.35 -27.17
N ARG A 558 -13.45 5.13 -27.04
CA ARG A 558 -13.90 3.95 -27.81
C ARG A 558 -14.82 3.02 -27.03
N ILE A 559 -14.84 3.13 -25.70
CA ILE A 559 -15.71 2.31 -24.86
C ILE A 559 -17.12 2.92 -24.82
N PRO A 560 -18.18 2.11 -25.03
CA PRO A 560 -19.55 2.56 -24.90
C PRO A 560 -19.84 3.18 -23.52
N ARG A 561 -20.58 4.30 -23.54
CA ARG A 561 -21.01 5.00 -22.33
C ARG A 561 -22.45 4.59 -21.98
N GLN A 562 -22.72 4.42 -20.68
CA GLN A 562 -24.07 4.14 -20.17
C GLN A 562 -24.91 5.42 -20.11
N ARG A 563 -26.20 5.28 -19.72
CA ARG A 563 -27.04 6.41 -19.33
C ARG A 563 -26.31 7.23 -18.25
N GLY A 564 -26.17 8.54 -18.48
CA GLY A 564 -25.36 9.42 -17.64
C GLY A 564 -23.99 9.78 -18.23
N GLY A 565 -23.60 9.20 -19.38
CA GLY A 565 -22.39 9.59 -20.12
C GLY A 565 -21.08 9.06 -19.54
N LEU A 566 -21.14 8.09 -18.62
CA LEU A 566 -19.98 7.47 -17.97
C LEU A 566 -19.68 6.10 -18.57
N VAL A 567 -18.40 5.71 -18.56
CA VAL A 567 -17.94 4.36 -18.92
C VAL A 567 -18.29 3.40 -17.79
N ALA A 568 -18.96 2.29 -18.14
CA ALA A 568 -19.45 1.30 -17.17
C ALA A 568 -18.35 0.39 -16.62
N ALA A 569 -17.33 0.11 -17.43
CA ALA A 569 -16.29 -0.85 -17.08
C ALA A 569 -15.52 -0.36 -15.84
N PRO A 570 -15.41 -1.19 -14.78
CA PRO A 570 -14.62 -0.86 -13.60
C PRO A 570 -13.17 -0.52 -13.96
N ALA A 571 -12.63 0.50 -13.32
CA ALA A 571 -11.27 0.96 -13.57
C ALA A 571 -10.47 1.16 -12.29
N ALA A 572 -9.15 1.02 -12.39
CA ALA A 572 -8.22 1.47 -11.37
C ALA A 572 -7.13 2.33 -12.01
N LEU A 573 -6.83 3.49 -11.44
CA LEU A 573 -5.71 4.34 -11.83
C LEU A 573 -4.55 4.10 -10.86
N ALA A 574 -3.50 3.44 -11.35
CA ALA A 574 -2.27 3.18 -10.64
C ALA A 574 -1.28 4.33 -10.88
N VAL A 575 -1.01 5.13 -9.84
CA VAL A 575 0.12 6.07 -9.81
C VAL A 575 1.38 5.24 -9.63
N ASN A 576 1.95 4.78 -10.75
CA ASN A 576 3.13 3.91 -10.73
C ASN A 576 4.39 4.69 -10.38
N LYS A 577 5.48 3.99 -10.05
CA LYS A 577 6.75 4.61 -9.65
C LYS A 577 6.57 5.63 -8.51
N SER A 578 5.58 5.41 -7.64
CA SER A 578 5.31 6.30 -6.50
C SER A 578 6.49 6.37 -5.54
N ASP A 579 7.44 5.42 -5.62
CA ASP A 579 8.73 5.50 -4.92
C ASP A 579 9.50 6.79 -5.25
N LEU A 580 9.34 7.38 -6.43
CA LEU A 580 9.98 8.65 -6.81
C LEU A 580 9.47 9.85 -6.01
N VAL A 581 8.24 9.76 -5.49
CA VAL A 581 7.57 10.80 -4.71
C VAL A 581 7.23 10.31 -3.30
N ARG A 582 7.86 9.23 -2.84
CA ARG A 582 7.59 8.58 -1.55
C ARG A 582 7.75 9.48 -0.33
N PHE A 583 8.46 10.59 -0.47
CA PHE A 583 8.67 11.55 0.63
C PHE A 583 7.59 12.64 0.70
N GLU A 584 6.66 12.68 -0.26
CA GLU A 584 5.44 13.48 -0.13
C GLU A 584 4.57 12.88 0.98
N PRO A 585 4.13 13.65 1.99
CA PRO A 585 3.50 13.09 3.20
C PRO A 585 2.32 12.15 2.92
N VAL A 586 1.49 12.50 1.94
CA VAL A 586 0.35 11.68 1.53
C VAL A 586 0.77 10.37 0.86
N VAL A 587 1.85 10.40 0.07
CA VAL A 587 2.36 9.21 -0.62
C VAL A 587 3.06 8.28 0.37
N ASP A 588 3.89 8.84 1.26
CA ASP A 588 4.61 8.09 2.29
C ASP A 588 3.64 7.30 3.18
N ARG A 589 2.55 7.97 3.62
CA ARG A 589 1.49 7.36 4.41
C ARG A 589 0.95 6.08 3.79
N TRP A 590 0.76 6.06 2.47
CA TRP A 590 0.23 4.89 1.77
C TRP A 590 1.32 3.88 1.45
N LEU A 591 2.41 4.28 0.80
CA LEU A 591 3.49 3.36 0.41
C LEU A 591 4.24 2.70 1.58
N GLY A 592 4.24 3.33 2.76
CA GLY A 592 4.82 2.77 3.99
C GLY A 592 3.95 1.66 4.61
N ARG A 593 2.66 1.61 4.27
CA ARG A 593 1.69 0.68 4.86
C ARG A 593 1.51 -0.58 4.02
N ALA A 594 1.59 -1.74 4.69
CA ALA A 594 1.15 -3.00 4.13
C ALA A 594 -0.35 -2.96 3.78
N LEU A 595 -0.76 -3.84 2.87
CA LEU A 595 -2.18 -4.06 2.64
C LEU A 595 -2.80 -4.77 3.85
N PRO A 596 -4.04 -4.44 4.25
CA PRO A 596 -4.68 -5.03 5.42
C PRO A 596 -4.87 -6.54 5.23
N ALA A 597 -4.82 -7.31 6.32
CA ALA A 597 -5.02 -8.76 6.25
C ALA A 597 -6.45 -9.18 5.84
N ARG A 598 -7.40 -8.25 5.82
CA ARG A 598 -8.78 -8.43 5.36
C ARG A 598 -9.20 -7.24 4.51
N HIS A 599 -10.13 -7.47 3.59
CA HIS A 599 -10.68 -6.38 2.80
C HIS A 599 -11.56 -5.46 3.67
N ASP A 600 -11.25 -4.17 3.64
CA ASP A 600 -12.08 -3.11 4.18
C ASP A 600 -12.31 -2.09 3.06
N PRO A 601 -13.57 -1.85 2.62
CA PRO A 601 -13.86 -0.91 1.54
C PRO A 601 -13.55 0.55 1.88
N ALA A 602 -13.41 0.91 3.17
CA ALA A 602 -13.02 2.24 3.58
C ALA A 602 -11.56 2.57 3.20
N VAL A 603 -10.67 1.57 3.25
CA VAL A 603 -9.24 1.72 2.95
C VAL A 603 -8.97 2.15 1.50
N PRO A 604 -9.43 1.43 0.44
CA PRO A 604 -9.19 1.83 -0.95
C PRO A 604 -9.92 3.13 -1.28
N ARG A 605 -11.05 3.45 -0.62
CA ARG A 605 -11.73 4.75 -0.77
C ARG A 605 -10.89 5.89 -0.18
N ALA A 606 -10.32 5.72 1.01
CA ALA A 606 -9.45 6.70 1.64
C ALA A 606 -8.17 6.93 0.82
N GLU A 607 -7.55 5.85 0.32
CA GLU A 607 -6.40 5.96 -0.60
C GLU A 607 -6.78 6.67 -1.89
N SER A 608 -7.92 6.33 -2.49
CA SER A 608 -8.39 6.98 -3.72
C SER A 608 -8.63 8.47 -3.54
N ARG A 609 -9.19 8.87 -2.39
CA ARG A 609 -9.41 10.28 -2.01
C ARG A 609 -8.10 11.04 -1.90
N ASP A 610 -7.10 10.45 -1.25
CA ASP A 610 -5.76 11.03 -1.09
C ASP A 610 -4.97 11.07 -2.42
N ALA A 611 -5.04 10.01 -3.22
CA ALA A 611 -4.41 9.94 -4.54
C ALA A 611 -5.04 10.94 -5.52
N TYR A 612 -6.36 11.08 -5.52
CA TYR A 612 -7.05 12.11 -6.30
C TYR A 612 -6.59 13.50 -5.87
N ALA A 613 -6.57 13.78 -4.57
CA ALA A 613 -6.16 15.08 -4.05
C ALA A 613 -4.73 15.44 -4.42
N PHE A 614 -3.82 14.46 -4.31
CA PHE A 614 -2.42 14.61 -4.72
C PHE A 614 -2.28 14.88 -6.23
N LEU A 615 -2.96 14.12 -7.08
CA LEU A 615 -2.92 14.33 -8.53
C LEU A 615 -3.57 15.67 -8.93
N ALA A 616 -4.71 16.05 -8.34
CA ALA A 616 -5.37 17.32 -8.62
C ALA A 616 -4.50 18.53 -8.21
N GLN A 617 -3.72 18.39 -7.14
CA GLN A 617 -2.80 19.43 -6.70
C GLN A 617 -1.55 19.55 -7.58
N HIS A 618 -1.03 18.43 -8.10
CA HIS A 618 0.30 18.39 -8.71
C HIS A 618 0.32 18.05 -10.20
N ALA A 619 -0.75 17.57 -10.80
CA ALA A 619 -0.87 17.28 -12.24
C ALA A 619 -1.90 18.18 -12.91
N SER A 620 -1.96 18.14 -14.24
CA SER A 620 -3.08 18.71 -14.98
C SER A 620 -4.33 17.82 -14.84
N ALA A 621 -5.52 18.43 -14.94
CA ALA A 621 -6.79 17.70 -14.87
C ALA A 621 -6.92 16.57 -15.91
N ALA A 622 -6.21 16.67 -17.05
CA ALA A 622 -6.21 15.63 -18.08
C ALA A 622 -5.74 14.25 -17.58
N TRP A 623 -4.89 14.20 -16.54
CA TRP A 623 -4.44 12.95 -15.92
C TRP A 623 -5.50 12.26 -15.06
N LEU A 624 -6.55 12.98 -14.64
CA LEU A 624 -7.68 12.46 -13.89
C LEU A 624 -8.82 11.98 -14.79
N LYS A 625 -8.68 12.09 -16.13
CA LYS A 625 -9.69 11.67 -17.10
C LYS A 625 -10.22 10.24 -16.89
N PRO A 626 -9.40 9.20 -16.58
CA PRO A 626 -9.92 7.87 -16.27
C PRO A 626 -10.83 7.85 -15.05
N PHE A 627 -10.51 8.63 -14.02
CA PHE A 627 -11.41 8.80 -12.89
C PHE A 627 -12.69 9.47 -13.37
N ASP A 628 -12.60 10.65 -13.99
CA ASP A 628 -13.75 11.47 -14.36
C ASP A 628 -14.74 10.78 -15.31
N ASP A 629 -14.23 10.00 -16.28
CA ASP A 629 -15.04 9.38 -17.33
C ASP A 629 -15.64 8.02 -16.94
N CYS A 630 -15.06 7.31 -15.97
CA CYS A 630 -15.56 6.01 -15.51
C CYS A 630 -16.55 6.16 -14.35
N ALA A 631 -17.59 5.32 -14.36
CA ALA A 631 -18.57 5.23 -13.27
C ALA A 631 -17.89 4.83 -11.94
N ASP A 632 -17.08 3.79 -12.01
CA ASP A 632 -16.35 3.23 -10.88
C ASP A 632 -14.86 3.22 -11.17
N CYS A 633 -14.13 4.11 -10.50
CA CYS A 633 -12.69 4.22 -10.62
C CYS A 633 -12.03 4.46 -9.25
N THR A 634 -11.11 3.57 -8.87
CA THR A 634 -10.25 3.75 -7.69
C THR A 634 -8.87 4.25 -8.09
N LEU A 635 -8.18 4.96 -7.20
CA LEU A 635 -6.83 5.47 -7.42
C LEU A 635 -5.89 4.89 -6.35
N HIS A 636 -4.70 4.46 -6.76
CA HIS A 636 -3.75 3.80 -5.85
C HIS A 636 -2.32 4.26 -6.09
N PHE A 637 -1.56 4.44 -4.99
CA PHE A 637 -0.11 4.63 -5.06
C PHE A 637 0.57 3.27 -5.12
N VAL A 638 1.33 3.02 -6.18
CA VAL A 638 2.05 1.76 -6.36
C VAL A 638 3.49 1.98 -6.78
N ALA A 639 4.36 1.07 -6.36
CA ALA A 639 5.74 1.03 -6.84
C ALA A 639 6.05 -0.41 -7.24
N ALA A 640 6.22 -0.68 -8.54
CA ALA A 640 6.53 -2.03 -9.02
C ALA A 640 7.95 -2.49 -8.65
N THR A 641 8.89 -1.54 -8.56
CA THR A 641 10.33 -1.84 -8.41
C THR A 641 10.93 -1.29 -7.13
N GLY A 642 10.28 -0.33 -6.48
CA GLY A 642 10.77 0.31 -5.24
C GLY A 642 12.03 1.16 -5.42
N GLY A 643 12.44 1.43 -6.67
CA GLY A 643 13.60 2.24 -6.99
C GLY A 643 13.91 2.32 -8.48
N GLN A 644 14.86 3.19 -8.82
CA GLN A 644 15.34 3.42 -10.19
C GLN A 644 16.36 2.34 -10.61
N ALA A 645 16.27 1.91 -11.87
CA ALA A 645 17.30 1.06 -12.47
C ALA A 645 18.57 1.88 -12.77
N ARG A 646 19.74 1.26 -12.60
CA ARG A 646 21.04 1.76 -13.07
C ARG A 646 21.56 0.77 -14.11
N GLY A 647 21.65 1.21 -15.36
CA GLY A 647 21.91 0.30 -16.47
C GLY A 647 20.76 -0.68 -16.63
N ASP A 648 21.06 -1.98 -16.63
CA ASP A 648 20.11 -3.08 -16.79
C ASP A 648 19.59 -3.65 -15.46
N ARG A 649 19.90 -3.02 -14.31
CA ARG A 649 19.61 -3.59 -12.99
C ARG A 649 19.10 -2.59 -11.94
N PHE A 650 18.33 -3.08 -10.99
CA PHE A 650 17.96 -2.41 -9.75
C PHE A 650 19.02 -2.71 -8.67
N PRO A 651 19.80 -1.72 -8.20
CA PRO A 651 20.95 -1.96 -7.32
C PRO A 651 20.63 -2.72 -6.04
N HIS A 652 19.41 -2.58 -5.52
CA HIS A 652 18.94 -3.20 -4.27
C HIS A 652 17.85 -4.26 -4.49
N GLY A 653 17.71 -4.75 -5.73
CA GLY A 653 16.61 -5.63 -6.14
C GLY A 653 15.30 -4.87 -6.37
N ALA A 654 14.31 -5.55 -6.96
CA ALA A 654 12.96 -5.02 -7.08
C ALA A 654 12.21 -5.22 -5.76
N ARG A 655 11.54 -4.18 -5.28
CA ARG A 655 10.74 -4.17 -4.04
C ARG A 655 9.34 -3.66 -4.34
N PRO A 656 8.44 -4.54 -4.79
CA PRO A 656 7.08 -4.13 -5.08
C PRO A 656 6.38 -3.65 -3.81
N ARG A 657 5.65 -2.54 -3.91
CA ARG A 657 4.83 -1.99 -2.83
C ARG A 657 3.42 -1.73 -3.34
N ARG A 658 2.44 -2.29 -2.64
CA ARG A 658 1.00 -2.12 -2.89
C ARG A 658 0.54 -2.48 -4.32
N VAL A 659 1.33 -3.27 -5.05
CA VAL A 659 1.02 -3.60 -6.45
C VAL A 659 -0.29 -4.39 -6.60
N LEU A 660 -0.73 -5.09 -5.56
CA LEU A 660 -2.04 -5.78 -5.53
C LEU A 660 -3.24 -4.86 -5.25
N ALA A 661 -3.03 -3.62 -4.78
CA ALA A 661 -4.14 -2.74 -4.40
C ALA A 661 -5.11 -2.44 -5.58
N PRO A 662 -4.64 -2.11 -6.80
CA PRO A 662 -5.52 -1.95 -7.96
C PRO A 662 -6.29 -3.23 -8.29
N LEU A 663 -5.65 -4.40 -8.21
CA LEU A 663 -6.26 -5.68 -8.54
C LEU A 663 -7.36 -6.06 -7.54
N LEU A 664 -7.12 -5.85 -6.24
CA LEU A 664 -8.11 -6.10 -5.19
C LEU A 664 -9.34 -5.19 -5.35
N SER A 665 -9.14 -3.92 -5.71
CA SER A 665 -10.26 -3.00 -5.99
C SER A 665 -11.08 -3.46 -7.21
N LEU A 666 -10.42 -3.88 -8.29
CA LEU A 666 -11.12 -4.47 -9.45
C LEU A 666 -11.85 -5.76 -9.08
N PHE A 667 -11.24 -6.64 -8.29
CA PHE A 667 -11.88 -7.88 -7.83
C PHE A 667 -13.10 -7.61 -6.94
N ALA A 668 -13.06 -6.58 -6.09
CA ALA A 668 -14.21 -6.14 -5.33
C ALA A 668 -15.34 -5.63 -6.26
N MET A 669 -15.02 -4.71 -7.18
CA MET A 669 -16.01 -4.15 -8.12
C MET A 669 -16.64 -5.22 -9.04
N CYS A 670 -15.85 -6.20 -9.47
CA CYS A 670 -16.28 -7.30 -10.34
C CYS A 670 -16.89 -8.50 -9.59
N GLY A 671 -17.07 -8.42 -8.27
CA GLY A 671 -17.71 -9.46 -7.45
C GLY A 671 -16.90 -10.75 -7.29
N LEU A 672 -15.58 -10.67 -7.44
CA LEU A 672 -14.65 -11.79 -7.18
C LEU A 672 -14.25 -11.92 -5.71
N LEU A 673 -14.28 -10.81 -4.97
CA LEU A 673 -13.82 -10.76 -3.58
C LEU A 673 -14.95 -11.15 -2.60
N PRO A 674 -14.75 -12.14 -1.70
CA PRO A 674 -15.77 -12.53 -0.73
C PRO A 674 -16.21 -11.37 0.17
N GLY A 675 -17.53 -11.18 0.32
CA GLY A 675 -18.08 -10.15 1.22
C GLY A 675 -18.02 -8.72 0.67
N ALA A 676 -17.46 -8.49 -0.52
CA ALA A 676 -17.60 -7.22 -1.23
C ALA A 676 -18.94 -7.19 -1.98
N GLU A 677 -19.70 -6.10 -1.86
CA GLU A 677 -20.85 -5.86 -2.73
C GLU A 677 -20.34 -5.44 -4.13
N PRO A 678 -20.72 -6.16 -5.20
CA PRO A 678 -20.35 -5.77 -6.56
C PRO A 678 -21.06 -4.47 -6.95
N VAL A 679 -20.45 -3.67 -7.82
CA VAL A 679 -21.09 -2.42 -8.27
C VAL A 679 -22.03 -2.69 -9.45
N GLY A 680 -23.30 -2.27 -9.31
CA GLY A 680 -24.30 -2.23 -10.40
C GLY A 680 -25.09 -3.51 -10.66
N PRO A 681 -26.25 -3.42 -11.36
CA PRO A 681 -27.03 -4.59 -11.75
C PRO A 681 -26.27 -5.47 -12.73
N ARG A 682 -26.36 -6.79 -12.55
CA ARG A 682 -25.76 -7.85 -13.40
C ARG A 682 -26.33 -7.93 -14.83
N GLU A 683 -26.96 -6.88 -15.31
CA GLU A 683 -27.14 -6.74 -16.75
C GLU A 683 -25.75 -6.47 -17.29
N GLY A 684 -25.06 -7.57 -17.64
CA GLY A 684 -23.80 -7.51 -18.36
C GLY A 684 -23.94 -6.44 -19.43
N ILE A 685 -22.85 -5.73 -19.70
CA ILE A 685 -22.69 -4.88 -20.89
C ILE A 685 -23.53 -5.55 -21.98
N VAL A 686 -24.62 -4.91 -22.43
CA VAL A 686 -25.46 -5.51 -23.45
C VAL A 686 -24.54 -5.68 -24.66
N ARG A 687 -24.02 -6.89 -24.80
CA ARG A 687 -22.96 -7.28 -25.73
C ARG A 687 -23.58 -7.49 -27.10
#